data_AF-A0A1Q2MIX3-F1
#
_entry.id   AF-A0A1Q2MIX3-F1
#
_cell.length_a   1.000
_cell.length_b   1.000
_cell.length_c   1.000
_cell.angle_alpha   90.00
_cell.angle_beta   90.00
_cell.angle_gamma   90.00
#
_symmetry.space_group_name_H-M   'P 1'
#
loop_
_entity.id
_entity.type
_entity.pdbx_description
1 polymer ?
#
loop_
_entity_poly.entity_id
_entity_poly.type
_entity_poly.pdbx_seq_one_letter_code
_entity_poly.pdbx_strand_id
1 'polypeptide(L)'
;MRFALVQAFIVFITSAGSLAAQQYPPELFENAGDYSYMWWKDGFRGSEKVFNIQTGSYGLSFDYDDFNLISFGAIPNPPAESEALRADNSVINSLPAASLTCGIEVNAAQYNAVSAGPGLAGCMLIESGKFFQRRWLENITLESAAPAGEMQLEIAAWPDRISFVLYFTPQETITNGSLILELDLDQYLPTLIDEAMIKGLCDSQGQNGFVFTSDHSAASLTCDTAESKCRLRLNIENWQAGTEQSIALVVYPESDNFAAKLEDVIAAETTQISINAQQTQPLSRGLTTYYKRRYGWYHIGLRNDFCGTYQQSGNDRIERVEMLITNPTTVERKVRLSFYKDGNVCQVVGLSAVLCDSQYNPLGIPIQLSKNWHNSDTGGRFDSTTWFRGSTIITIPPQTTLELSYTSVGAHWGGVAAASHAQLCLAGWSDSSEWGNQLWEESALGSWAETITYDPDVCLNRSMIDDCRPIMVYAMNRDEPVKWSWTNNVGGCDFLAYWNGGGERQYNRNMKTLHKKNCPVITEAIYSGDNSGAIDMKCTAGLYRSDDIVRAVYKLRYDVTNNLPVDASPAGNSKRIAFFQLGADNYNNHNFNKMARGDINGMIEEWNPVKGGNDYSRVAIPCTGETPWFSLHEANSKDTSVYGAWANRGLVIREYSARLGGVETQTPLVSVYGTENGGYKSANLELSVPDNITELIPGDYLEAQIVYLIVPQYAEDYYGPNTQLNAALAANPDSWEIIYRETAGNDVQIQMIRGRLVQNYPLIVKVCGGAEFEITGGIGYFPITIENLPASKGYRLEQNILGEWIPIDQSVHGSDFWQCNYDAACRSWSLSFTVPFDTENDQRTTRHFRLTGPYLSETGSDLNCDNRVDPDDLRLFASDWLDTYQSETGSEFDQYCLGWWKFDETSGTAAFDSSGNEHNAAVNIDTAWTEGRDGNALNFTGNTTAAVPQAALSSLSDEVTICLWVYGDPAYQPDNPDVVFHGNGADKSRILLSHLPWSSGLVVWDAGFAEGSYDRISKTAVQADYSGRWNHWAFTKNCTTAEMKMYLNGSLWHSGTGKTKPMTDITSFNIGSYAGAQGSGDGFYRGMIDDFRIYAKELSSEDIYSIYQDISPEPECTAMIADLDGNCKVDLEDFGLLVKDWLLNTE
;
A
#
# COMPACT_ATOMS: atom_id res chain seq x y z
N MET A 1 -12.93 15.43 33.07
CA MET A 1 -12.42 14.29 32.29
C MET A 1 -10.91 14.39 32.07
N ARG A 2 -10.37 15.55 31.66
CA ARG A 2 -8.93 15.75 31.36
C ARG A 2 -7.95 15.69 32.56
N PHE A 3 -8.40 15.96 33.80
CA PHE A 3 -7.58 15.81 35.03
C PHE A 3 -7.25 14.36 35.43
N ALA A 4 -8.06 13.39 35.02
CA ALA A 4 -7.82 11.97 35.33
C ALA A 4 -6.77 11.33 34.39
N LEU A 5 -6.63 11.91 33.20
CA LEU A 5 -5.79 11.43 32.10
C LEU A 5 -4.29 11.65 32.38
N VAL A 6 -3.94 12.80 32.97
CA VAL A 6 -2.56 13.14 33.34
C VAL A 6 -2.14 12.38 34.62
N GLN A 7 -3.09 12.05 35.50
CA GLN A 7 -2.83 11.28 36.74
C GLN A 7 -2.54 9.82 36.38
N ALA A 8 -3.20 9.30 35.34
CA ALA A 8 -2.85 8.02 34.73
C ALA A 8 -1.48 8.06 34.04
N PHE A 9 -1.12 9.17 33.38
CA PHE A 9 0.18 9.36 32.71
C PHE A 9 1.36 9.24 33.68
N ILE A 10 1.29 9.87 34.87
CA ILE A 10 2.37 9.84 35.87
C ILE A 10 2.40 8.54 36.69
N VAL A 11 1.24 7.92 36.96
CA VAL A 11 1.16 6.59 37.60
C VAL A 11 1.64 5.48 36.66
N PHE A 12 1.55 5.65 35.32
CA PHE A 12 2.10 4.70 34.36
C PHE A 12 3.62 4.82 34.16
N ILE A 13 4.20 6.03 34.17
CA ILE A 13 5.66 6.20 34.09
C ILE A 13 6.36 5.61 35.33
N THR A 14 5.69 5.62 36.49
CA THR A 14 6.20 5.02 37.74
C THR A 14 5.84 3.54 37.92
N SER A 15 4.89 3.00 37.13
CA SER A 15 4.53 1.58 37.09
C SER A 15 5.03 0.84 35.84
N ALA A 16 5.76 1.51 34.94
CA ALA A 16 6.50 0.90 33.82
C ALA A 16 7.57 -0.13 34.26
N GLY A 17 7.68 -0.40 35.55
CA GLY A 17 8.08 -1.71 36.08
C GLY A 17 7.01 -2.78 35.86
N SER A 18 6.80 -3.18 34.60
CA SER A 18 6.48 -4.53 34.11
C SER A 18 5.63 -4.46 32.84
N LEU A 19 6.28 -4.52 31.68
CA LEU A 19 5.72 -5.10 30.46
C LEU A 19 5.45 -6.60 30.71
N ALA A 20 4.54 -6.92 31.62
CA ALA A 20 4.02 -8.26 31.83
C ALA A 20 2.93 -8.49 30.78
N ALA A 21 3.33 -8.79 29.54
CA ALA A 21 2.40 -9.01 28.45
C ALA A 21 2.91 -9.89 27.30
N GLN A 22 4.23 -10.03 27.13
CA GLN A 22 4.78 -10.97 26.16
C GLN A 22 5.12 -12.27 26.89
N GLN A 23 4.30 -13.30 26.68
CA GLN A 23 4.63 -14.66 27.16
C GLN A 23 5.87 -15.22 26.44
N TYR A 24 6.20 -14.68 25.26
CA TYR A 24 7.34 -15.05 24.44
C TYR A 24 8.40 -13.94 24.42
N PRO A 25 9.69 -14.31 24.31
CA PRO A 25 10.79 -13.35 24.18
C PRO A 25 10.64 -12.47 22.91
N PRO A 26 10.92 -11.15 22.96
CA PRO A 26 10.92 -10.26 21.78
C PRO A 26 11.80 -10.78 20.63
N GLU A 27 12.91 -11.43 20.96
CA GLU A 27 13.90 -12.01 20.04
C GLU A 27 13.23 -12.96 19.03
N LEU A 28 12.16 -13.64 19.45
CA LEU A 28 11.41 -14.56 18.59
C LEU A 28 10.91 -13.91 17.29
N PHE A 29 10.65 -12.60 17.31
CA PHE A 29 10.02 -11.84 16.23
C PHE A 29 11.02 -11.05 15.38
N GLU A 30 12.30 -10.98 15.77
CA GLU A 30 13.30 -10.11 15.13
C GLU A 30 13.50 -10.41 13.65
N ASN A 31 13.34 -11.67 13.24
CA ASN A 31 13.52 -12.09 11.85
C ASN A 31 12.26 -11.94 11.00
N ALA A 32 11.15 -11.41 11.55
CA ALA A 32 9.97 -11.12 10.75
C ALA A 32 10.23 -10.03 9.69
N GLY A 33 11.26 -9.19 9.87
CA GLY A 33 11.72 -8.22 8.88
C GLY A 33 12.72 -8.77 7.86
N ASP A 34 13.27 -9.98 8.06
CA ASP A 34 14.18 -10.60 7.10
C ASP A 34 13.43 -10.86 5.78
N TYR A 35 14.11 -10.65 4.65
CA TYR A 35 13.53 -10.80 3.33
C TYR A 35 14.52 -11.38 2.31
N SER A 36 13.97 -11.99 1.26
CA SER A 36 14.68 -12.37 0.05
C SER A 36 13.79 -12.18 -1.19
N TYR A 37 14.36 -11.59 -2.23
CA TYR A 37 13.72 -11.41 -3.52
C TYR A 37 14.52 -12.09 -4.61
N MET A 38 13.83 -12.66 -5.58
CA MET A 38 14.41 -13.25 -6.78
C MET A 38 13.61 -12.82 -8.00
N TRP A 39 14.27 -12.35 -9.05
CA TRP A 39 13.61 -11.81 -10.24
C TRP A 39 14.47 -11.93 -11.49
N TRP A 40 13.86 -11.81 -12.67
CA TRP A 40 14.57 -11.66 -13.94
C TRP A 40 14.97 -10.20 -14.18
N LYS A 41 16.27 -9.93 -14.33
CA LYS A 41 16.85 -8.58 -14.42
C LYS A 41 16.21 -7.74 -15.52
N ASP A 42 16.09 -8.30 -16.72
CA ASP A 42 15.51 -7.62 -17.88
C ASP A 42 14.12 -8.17 -18.24
N GLY A 43 13.46 -8.81 -17.26
CA GLY A 43 12.22 -9.55 -17.42
C GLY A 43 12.41 -10.90 -18.11
N PHE A 44 11.47 -11.82 -17.89
CA PHE A 44 11.59 -13.18 -18.44
C PHE A 44 11.68 -13.21 -19.98
N ARG A 45 11.08 -12.22 -20.65
CA ARG A 45 11.09 -12.08 -22.12
C ARG A 45 12.23 -11.22 -22.65
N GLY A 46 13.13 -10.75 -21.78
CA GLY A 46 14.38 -10.08 -22.18
C GLY A 46 15.31 -10.99 -22.98
N SER A 47 16.27 -10.42 -23.70
CA SER A 47 17.22 -11.19 -24.53
C SER A 47 18.23 -11.97 -23.71
N GLU A 48 18.63 -11.45 -22.54
CA GLU A 48 19.55 -12.09 -21.60
C GLU A 48 18.76 -12.82 -20.51
N LYS A 49 19.18 -14.05 -20.16
CA LYS A 49 18.54 -14.85 -19.11
C LYS A 49 19.28 -14.73 -17.79
N VAL A 50 19.33 -13.50 -17.31
CA VAL A 50 19.95 -13.14 -16.03
C VAL A 50 18.88 -13.01 -14.96
N PHE A 51 18.99 -13.80 -13.89
CA PHE A 51 18.19 -13.62 -12.68
C PHE A 51 19.05 -13.11 -11.53
N ASN A 52 18.44 -12.28 -10.70
CA ASN A 52 19.05 -11.71 -9.51
C ASN A 52 18.44 -12.33 -8.26
N ILE A 53 19.23 -12.36 -7.18
CA ILE A 53 18.74 -12.58 -5.81
C ILE A 53 19.25 -11.43 -4.96
N GLN A 54 18.38 -10.83 -4.16
CA GLN A 54 18.75 -9.83 -3.15
C GLN A 54 18.10 -10.20 -1.82
N THR A 55 18.87 -10.09 -0.74
CA THR A 55 18.40 -10.25 0.63
C THR A 55 18.74 -9.04 1.48
N GLY A 56 18.28 -9.04 2.72
CA GLY A 56 18.75 -8.10 3.74
C GLY A 56 20.19 -8.35 4.22
N SER A 57 21.05 -9.05 3.46
CA SER A 57 22.46 -9.27 3.85
C SER A 57 23.41 -9.46 2.66
N TYR A 58 22.93 -9.96 1.53
CA TYR A 58 23.76 -10.21 0.34
C TYR A 58 22.93 -10.19 -0.94
N GLY A 59 23.60 -10.22 -2.09
CA GLY A 59 22.95 -10.42 -3.37
C GLY A 59 23.83 -11.16 -4.38
N LEU A 60 23.21 -11.54 -5.49
CA LEU A 60 23.92 -12.10 -6.65
C LEU A 60 23.18 -11.80 -7.96
N SER A 61 23.93 -11.93 -9.05
CA SER A 61 23.42 -11.97 -10.41
C SER A 61 23.96 -13.19 -11.14
N PHE A 62 23.09 -14.01 -11.73
CA PHE A 62 23.46 -15.26 -12.41
C PHE A 62 22.91 -15.28 -13.83
N ASP A 63 23.79 -15.49 -14.81
CA ASP A 63 23.45 -15.74 -16.21
C ASP A 63 23.18 -17.23 -16.41
N TYR A 64 21.93 -17.57 -16.72
CA TYR A 64 21.56 -18.95 -16.98
C TYR A 64 22.16 -19.47 -18.30
N ASP A 65 22.07 -18.70 -19.38
CA ASP A 65 22.46 -19.19 -20.72
C ASP A 65 23.96 -19.51 -20.77
N ASP A 66 24.77 -18.59 -20.26
CA ASP A 66 26.23 -18.74 -20.18
C ASP A 66 26.70 -19.56 -18.95
N PHE A 67 25.76 -20.01 -18.11
CA PHE A 67 26.03 -20.72 -16.85
C PHE A 67 27.09 -20.00 -15.99
N ASN A 68 26.89 -18.70 -15.79
CA ASN A 68 27.91 -17.84 -15.20
C ASN A 68 27.34 -17.05 -14.01
N LEU A 69 28.00 -17.14 -12.86
CA LEU A 69 27.81 -16.15 -11.79
C LEU A 69 28.49 -14.86 -12.25
N ILE A 70 27.76 -13.74 -12.26
CA ILE A 70 28.28 -12.45 -12.73
C ILE A 70 28.84 -11.65 -11.55
N SER A 71 28.05 -11.55 -10.47
CA SER A 71 28.39 -10.82 -9.26
C SER A 71 27.82 -11.53 -8.03
N PHE A 72 28.52 -11.40 -6.92
CA PHE A 72 28.11 -11.96 -5.63
C PHE A 72 28.84 -11.25 -4.49
N GLY A 73 28.10 -10.85 -3.46
CA GLY A 73 28.71 -10.22 -2.29
C GLY A 73 27.73 -9.86 -1.20
N ALA A 74 28.27 -9.53 -0.02
CA ALA A 74 27.50 -8.96 1.07
C ALA A 74 27.03 -7.53 0.72
N ILE A 75 25.86 -7.14 1.23
CA ILE A 75 25.28 -5.80 1.04
C ILE A 75 25.44 -5.04 2.35
N PRO A 76 26.35 -4.05 2.43
CA PRO A 76 26.45 -3.19 3.59
C PRO A 76 25.23 -2.26 3.65
N ASN A 77 24.65 -2.09 4.85
CA ASN A 77 23.45 -1.26 5.09
C ASN A 77 22.31 -1.57 4.10
N PRO A 78 21.78 -2.81 4.11
CA PRO A 78 20.75 -3.22 3.18
C PRO A 78 19.49 -2.35 3.34
N PRO A 79 18.79 -2.01 2.24
CA PRO A 79 17.52 -1.30 2.31
C PRO A 79 16.48 -2.11 3.09
N ALA A 80 15.47 -1.43 3.65
CA ALA A 80 14.34 -2.11 4.28
C ALA A 80 13.56 -2.96 3.26
N GLU A 81 12.79 -3.94 3.70
CA GLU A 81 12.03 -4.86 2.82
C GLU A 81 11.18 -4.11 1.76
N SER A 82 10.41 -3.11 2.20
CA SER A 82 9.56 -2.30 1.31
C SER A 82 10.34 -1.44 0.33
N GLU A 83 11.53 -0.98 0.71
CA GLU A 83 12.43 -0.20 -0.16
C GLU A 83 13.10 -1.12 -1.20
N ALA A 84 13.60 -2.27 -0.76
CA ALA A 84 14.20 -3.30 -1.61
C ALA A 84 13.22 -3.83 -2.67
N LEU A 85 11.91 -3.90 -2.33
CA LEU A 85 10.84 -4.26 -3.25
C LEU A 85 10.72 -3.29 -4.44
N ARG A 86 10.91 -1.98 -4.21
CA ARG A 86 10.80 -0.93 -5.26
C ARG A 86 12.15 -0.55 -5.87
N ALA A 87 13.26 -0.99 -5.29
CA ALA A 87 14.60 -0.68 -5.79
C ALA A 87 14.84 -1.28 -7.18
N ASP A 88 15.60 -0.56 -8.00
CA ASP A 88 16.12 -1.06 -9.27
C ASP A 88 17.27 -2.06 -9.06
N ASN A 89 18.02 -2.37 -10.12
CA ASN A 89 19.17 -3.28 -10.05
C ASN A 89 20.46 -2.63 -9.51
N SER A 90 20.45 -1.37 -9.06
CA SER A 90 21.68 -0.65 -8.65
C SER A 90 22.47 -1.37 -7.55
N VAL A 91 21.77 -1.91 -6.53
CA VAL A 91 22.39 -2.67 -5.44
C VAL A 91 23.13 -3.89 -6.00
N ILE A 92 22.49 -4.69 -6.85
CA ILE A 92 23.09 -5.89 -7.45
C ILE A 92 24.23 -5.54 -8.41
N ASN A 93 24.06 -4.49 -9.22
CA ASN A 93 25.08 -4.01 -10.16
C ASN A 93 26.32 -3.42 -9.45
N SER A 94 26.18 -3.02 -8.18
CA SER A 94 27.30 -2.51 -7.37
C SER A 94 28.13 -3.63 -6.71
N LEU A 95 27.64 -4.87 -6.73
CA LEU A 95 28.34 -5.99 -6.12
C LEU A 95 29.63 -6.31 -6.89
N PRO A 96 30.68 -6.79 -6.19
CA PRO A 96 31.89 -7.26 -6.84
C PRO A 96 31.61 -8.39 -7.83
N ALA A 97 32.45 -8.47 -8.87
CA ALA A 97 32.45 -9.62 -9.76
C ALA A 97 32.73 -10.89 -8.95
N ALA A 98 32.16 -12.00 -9.39
CA ALA A 98 32.42 -13.31 -8.81
C ALA A 98 32.18 -14.36 -9.89
N SER A 99 32.79 -15.54 -9.79
CA SER A 99 32.49 -16.65 -10.71
C SER A 99 32.32 -17.96 -9.96
N LEU A 100 31.47 -18.84 -10.51
CA LEU A 100 31.20 -20.17 -9.96
C LEU A 100 31.61 -21.22 -10.99
N THR A 101 32.62 -22.01 -10.67
CA THR A 101 32.99 -23.17 -11.48
C THR A 101 32.36 -24.43 -10.90
N CYS A 102 31.53 -25.09 -11.69
CA CYS A 102 30.96 -26.40 -11.39
C CYS A 102 31.56 -27.44 -12.34
N GLY A 103 31.84 -28.66 -11.87
CA GLY A 103 32.37 -29.67 -12.77
C GLY A 103 32.62 -31.02 -12.13
N ILE A 104 33.18 -31.92 -12.93
CA ILE A 104 33.71 -33.21 -12.50
C ILE A 104 35.21 -33.31 -12.78
N GLU A 105 35.93 -34.08 -11.98
CA GLU A 105 37.30 -34.50 -12.27
C GLU A 105 37.34 -36.02 -12.44
N VAL A 106 37.97 -36.52 -13.49
CA VAL A 106 38.15 -37.95 -13.75
C VAL A 106 39.59 -38.24 -14.10
N ASN A 107 40.26 -39.08 -13.30
CA ASN A 107 41.68 -39.41 -13.47
C ASN A 107 42.57 -38.15 -13.62
N ALA A 108 42.32 -37.14 -12.78
CA ALA A 108 43.00 -35.83 -12.77
C ALA A 108 42.72 -34.91 -13.99
N ALA A 109 41.84 -35.29 -14.92
CA ALA A 109 41.31 -34.38 -15.93
C ALA A 109 40.02 -33.72 -15.42
N GLN A 110 39.97 -32.40 -15.40
CA GLN A 110 38.79 -31.62 -15.00
C GLN A 110 37.92 -31.30 -16.22
N TYR A 111 36.62 -31.39 -16.05
CA TYR A 111 35.60 -31.05 -17.04
C TYR A 111 34.57 -30.12 -16.39
N ASN A 112 34.58 -28.87 -16.80
CA ASN A 112 33.72 -27.82 -16.24
C ASN A 112 32.38 -27.74 -16.98
N ALA A 113 31.37 -27.21 -16.30
CA ALA A 113 30.16 -26.71 -16.92
C ALA A 113 30.48 -25.49 -17.80
N VAL A 114 29.93 -25.45 -19.01
CA VAL A 114 30.20 -24.39 -20.00
C VAL A 114 28.95 -23.67 -20.49
N SER A 115 27.77 -24.25 -20.30
CA SER A 115 26.48 -23.63 -20.60
C SER A 115 25.36 -24.37 -19.89
N ALA A 116 24.20 -23.73 -19.75
CA ALA A 116 22.99 -24.46 -19.40
C ALA A 116 22.51 -25.34 -20.57
N GLY A 117 21.48 -26.14 -20.30
CA GLY A 117 20.80 -26.92 -21.33
C GLY A 117 19.99 -26.05 -22.30
N PRO A 118 19.55 -26.61 -23.44
CA PRO A 118 18.75 -25.85 -24.40
C PRO A 118 17.42 -25.40 -23.78
N GLY A 119 17.15 -24.10 -23.85
CA GLY A 119 15.90 -23.49 -23.41
C GLY A 119 15.74 -23.38 -21.89
N LEU A 120 14.64 -22.76 -21.47
CA LEU A 120 14.37 -22.38 -20.08
C LEU A 120 13.57 -23.43 -19.28
N ALA A 121 13.17 -24.53 -19.92
CA ALA A 121 12.51 -25.64 -19.22
C ALA A 121 13.38 -26.21 -18.09
N GLY A 122 14.70 -26.20 -18.29
CA GLY A 122 15.71 -26.60 -17.32
C GLY A 122 16.02 -25.55 -16.25
N CYS A 123 15.43 -24.35 -16.28
CA CYS A 123 15.61 -23.30 -15.26
C CYS A 123 14.35 -23.17 -14.41
N MET A 124 14.15 -24.09 -13.47
CA MET A 124 12.90 -24.17 -12.71
C MET A 124 12.96 -23.33 -11.42
N LEU A 125 11.93 -22.51 -11.19
CA LEU A 125 11.68 -21.88 -9.89
C LEU A 125 10.86 -22.84 -9.01
N ILE A 126 11.47 -23.36 -7.95
CA ILE A 126 10.87 -24.40 -7.11
C ILE A 126 10.13 -23.79 -5.92
N GLU A 127 10.80 -22.93 -5.16
CA GLU A 127 10.25 -22.24 -3.99
C GLU A 127 10.57 -20.75 -4.10
N SER A 128 9.58 -19.89 -3.86
CA SER A 128 9.74 -18.44 -3.79
C SER A 128 8.82 -17.89 -2.71
N GLY A 129 9.28 -16.86 -2.01
CA GLY A 129 8.51 -16.13 -1.02
C GLY A 129 9.42 -15.30 -0.11
N LYS A 130 8.91 -14.94 1.08
CA LYS A 130 9.57 -13.98 1.98
C LYS A 130 11.00 -14.36 2.39
N PHE A 131 11.26 -15.62 2.70
CA PHE A 131 12.52 -16.04 3.33
C PHE A 131 13.41 -16.87 2.41
N PHE A 132 12.84 -17.85 1.72
CA PHE A 132 13.59 -18.86 1.01
C PHE A 132 13.30 -18.82 -0.49
N GLN A 133 14.38 -18.75 -1.28
CA GLN A 133 14.36 -18.74 -2.73
C GLN A 133 15.11 -19.95 -3.26
N ARG A 134 14.54 -20.66 -4.22
CA ARG A 134 15.12 -21.90 -4.73
C ARG A 134 14.93 -22.08 -6.22
N ARG A 135 16.04 -22.10 -6.95
CA ARG A 135 16.09 -22.49 -8.37
C ARG A 135 16.80 -23.81 -8.57
N TRP A 136 16.30 -24.58 -9.53
CA TRP A 136 16.86 -25.85 -9.96
C TRP A 136 17.19 -25.78 -11.44
N LEU A 137 18.48 -25.96 -11.75
CA LEU A 137 19.04 -25.87 -13.10
C LEU A 137 19.40 -27.26 -13.59
N GLU A 138 18.82 -27.68 -14.71
CA GLU A 138 19.03 -29.00 -15.33
C GLU A 138 19.76 -28.93 -16.65
N ASN A 139 20.14 -30.10 -17.17
CA ASN A 139 20.73 -30.28 -18.50
C ASN A 139 22.00 -29.45 -18.72
N ILE A 140 22.78 -29.23 -17.65
CA ILE A 140 24.02 -28.46 -17.73
C ILE A 140 25.02 -29.19 -18.62
N THR A 141 25.59 -28.45 -19.58
CA THR A 141 26.54 -29.00 -20.55
C THR A 141 27.96 -28.89 -20.01
N LEU A 142 28.69 -30.00 -20.05
CA LEU A 142 30.11 -30.07 -19.70
C LEU A 142 31.02 -29.85 -20.91
N GLU A 143 32.28 -29.48 -20.66
CA GLU A 143 33.35 -29.41 -21.66
C GLU A 143 33.44 -30.67 -22.53
N SER A 144 33.86 -30.50 -23.79
CA SER A 144 33.98 -31.61 -24.73
C SER A 144 34.90 -32.72 -24.20
N ALA A 145 34.53 -33.98 -24.46
CA ALA A 145 35.19 -35.20 -23.95
C ALA A 145 34.94 -35.53 -22.46
N ALA A 146 34.08 -34.78 -21.77
CA ALA A 146 33.56 -35.21 -20.47
C ALA A 146 32.86 -36.58 -20.57
N PRO A 147 32.98 -37.43 -19.55
CA PRO A 147 32.16 -38.63 -19.43
C PRO A 147 30.66 -38.30 -19.52
N ALA A 148 29.91 -39.16 -20.20
CA ALA A 148 28.46 -38.98 -20.33
C ALA A 148 27.77 -39.06 -18.96
N GLY A 149 26.86 -38.13 -18.70
CA GLY A 149 26.15 -38.00 -17.43
C GLY A 149 25.25 -36.78 -17.43
N GLU A 150 24.41 -36.69 -16.39
CA GLU A 150 23.51 -35.56 -16.18
C GLU A 150 24.04 -34.72 -15.02
N MET A 151 24.28 -33.44 -15.26
CA MET A 151 24.69 -32.45 -14.25
C MET A 151 23.54 -31.49 -13.97
N GLN A 152 23.31 -31.20 -12.69
CA GLN A 152 22.32 -30.23 -12.22
C GLN A 152 22.91 -29.33 -11.14
N LEU A 153 22.45 -28.07 -11.08
CA LEU A 153 22.82 -27.10 -10.05
C LEU A 153 21.56 -26.60 -9.35
N GLU A 154 21.59 -26.62 -8.03
CA GLU A 154 20.57 -26.02 -7.20
C GLU A 154 21.12 -24.77 -6.51
N ILE A 155 20.38 -23.67 -6.57
CA ILE A 155 20.69 -22.43 -5.88
C ILE A 155 19.59 -22.21 -4.84
N ALA A 156 19.97 -22.28 -3.56
CA ALA A 156 19.07 -22.18 -2.42
C ALA A 156 19.50 -21.03 -1.50
N ALA A 157 18.69 -19.98 -1.42
CA ALA A 157 19.00 -18.73 -0.76
C ALA A 157 18.05 -18.43 0.40
N TRP A 158 18.61 -18.26 1.59
CA TRP A 158 17.98 -17.66 2.77
C TRP A 158 18.44 -16.21 2.91
N PRO A 159 17.82 -15.40 3.79
CA PRO A 159 18.21 -14.01 3.95
C PRO A 159 19.67 -13.82 4.35
N ASP A 160 20.25 -14.78 5.08
CA ASP A 160 21.58 -14.69 5.68
C ASP A 160 22.58 -15.77 5.21
N ARG A 161 22.18 -16.64 4.27
CA ARG A 161 23.07 -17.65 3.67
C ARG A 161 22.57 -18.12 2.32
N ILE A 162 23.51 -18.58 1.49
CA ILE A 162 23.20 -19.25 0.21
C ILE A 162 23.89 -20.60 0.13
N SER A 163 23.35 -21.51 -0.68
CA SER A 163 23.93 -22.81 -0.93
C SER A 163 23.86 -23.14 -2.42
N PHE A 164 25.03 -23.48 -2.98
CA PHE A 164 25.18 -24.01 -4.33
C PHE A 164 25.33 -25.53 -4.20
N VAL A 165 24.35 -26.30 -4.70
CA VAL A 165 24.36 -27.76 -4.59
C VAL A 165 24.52 -28.36 -5.98
N LEU A 166 25.64 -29.04 -6.19
CA LEU A 166 25.96 -29.70 -7.45
C LEU A 166 25.54 -31.16 -7.38
N TYR A 167 24.87 -31.62 -8.42
CA TYR A 167 24.47 -33.01 -8.62
C TYR A 167 25.08 -33.54 -9.91
N PHE A 168 25.47 -34.82 -9.90
CA PHE A 168 25.84 -35.52 -11.12
C PHE A 168 25.41 -36.98 -11.06
N THR A 169 24.87 -37.47 -12.16
CA THR A 169 24.56 -38.89 -12.36
C THR A 169 25.29 -39.38 -13.61
N PRO A 170 26.34 -40.21 -13.48
CA PRO A 170 27.09 -40.67 -14.64
C PRO A 170 26.32 -41.76 -15.39
N GLN A 171 26.40 -41.78 -16.72
CA GLN A 171 25.84 -42.86 -17.54
C GLN A 171 26.75 -44.10 -17.59
N GLU A 172 28.04 -43.92 -17.31
CA GLU A 172 29.04 -44.99 -17.24
C GLU A 172 29.75 -44.99 -15.89
N THR A 173 30.33 -46.12 -15.49
CA THR A 173 31.06 -46.18 -14.21
C THR A 173 32.35 -45.38 -14.31
N ILE A 174 32.54 -44.42 -13.40
CA ILE A 174 33.75 -43.59 -13.30
C ILE A 174 34.61 -44.11 -12.14
N THR A 175 35.86 -44.45 -12.43
CA THR A 175 36.87 -44.74 -11.41
C THR A 175 37.66 -43.47 -11.10
N ASN A 176 37.91 -43.20 -9.82
CA ASN A 176 38.60 -41.99 -9.34
C ASN A 176 37.95 -40.70 -9.87
N GLY A 177 36.63 -40.59 -9.69
CA GLY A 177 35.86 -39.40 -10.01
C GLY A 177 35.89 -38.39 -8.87
N SER A 178 35.54 -37.14 -9.16
CA SER A 178 35.26 -36.14 -8.12
C SER A 178 34.19 -35.14 -8.59
N LEU A 179 33.37 -34.65 -7.66
CA LEU A 179 32.57 -33.44 -7.85
C LEU A 179 33.38 -32.22 -7.41
N ILE A 180 33.32 -31.13 -8.18
CA ILE A 180 34.03 -29.89 -7.91
C ILE A 180 33.06 -28.70 -7.95
N LEU A 181 33.11 -27.88 -6.90
CA LEU A 181 32.55 -26.54 -6.85
C LEU A 181 33.67 -25.57 -6.45
N GLU A 182 33.87 -24.49 -7.19
CA GLU A 182 34.86 -23.46 -6.85
C GLU A 182 34.21 -22.09 -7.02
N LEU A 183 34.21 -21.31 -5.94
CA LEU A 183 33.75 -19.93 -5.94
C LEU A 183 34.97 -19.01 -5.95
N ASP A 184 35.06 -18.17 -6.97
CA ASP A 184 36.00 -17.05 -7.05
C ASP A 184 35.25 -15.76 -6.71
N LEU A 185 35.72 -15.06 -5.68
CA LEU A 185 35.09 -13.84 -5.20
C LEU A 185 35.61 -12.56 -5.86
N ASP A 186 36.67 -12.64 -6.68
CA ASP A 186 37.36 -11.52 -7.33
C ASP A 186 37.52 -10.27 -6.43
N GLN A 187 37.83 -10.51 -5.16
CA GLN A 187 37.95 -9.50 -4.10
C GLN A 187 39.24 -9.74 -3.30
N TYR A 188 39.86 -8.70 -2.74
CA TYR A 188 41.05 -8.89 -1.92
C TYR A 188 40.70 -9.25 -0.46
N LEU A 189 40.80 -10.54 -0.11
CA LEU A 189 40.51 -11.08 1.23
C LEU A 189 41.75 -11.79 1.80
N PRO A 190 42.70 -11.04 2.41
CA PRO A 190 44.02 -11.58 2.75
C PRO A 190 44.04 -12.45 4.01
N THR A 191 42.94 -12.50 4.77
CA THR A 191 42.87 -13.21 6.05
C THR A 191 42.11 -14.51 5.88
N LEU A 192 42.79 -15.64 6.12
CA LEU A 192 42.17 -16.97 6.19
C LEU A 192 42.01 -17.42 7.64
N ILE A 193 40.80 -17.83 7.98
CA ILE A 193 40.52 -18.57 9.21
C ILE A 193 40.19 -20.01 8.85
N ASP A 194 40.92 -20.96 9.43
CA ASP A 194 40.81 -22.38 9.13
C ASP A 194 40.35 -23.16 10.37
N GLU A 195 39.07 -23.53 10.38
CA GLU A 195 38.45 -24.36 11.43
C GLU A 195 37.85 -25.64 10.84
N ALA A 196 38.72 -26.56 10.44
CA ALA A 196 38.34 -27.85 9.87
C ALA A 196 37.48 -27.72 8.60
N MET A 197 36.18 -28.02 8.68
CA MET A 197 35.22 -27.91 7.57
C MET A 197 34.57 -26.53 7.46
N ILE A 198 34.92 -25.59 8.34
CA ILE A 198 34.49 -24.20 8.30
C ILE A 198 35.71 -23.36 7.93
N LYS A 199 35.60 -22.59 6.85
CA LYS A 199 36.66 -21.67 6.41
C LYS A 199 36.12 -20.25 6.41
N GLY A 200 36.94 -19.30 6.78
CA GLY A 200 36.62 -17.88 6.70
C GLY A 200 37.62 -17.14 5.82
N LEU A 201 37.13 -16.36 4.86
CA LEU A 201 37.94 -15.36 4.15
C LEU A 201 37.42 -13.98 4.50
N CYS A 202 38.28 -13.11 5.02
CA CYS A 202 37.89 -11.74 5.37
C CYS A 202 38.95 -10.70 4.97
N ASP A 203 38.52 -9.44 4.98
CA ASP A 203 39.36 -8.29 4.73
C ASP A 203 40.48 -8.14 5.80
N SER A 204 41.37 -7.17 5.59
CA SER A 204 42.46 -6.90 6.55
C SER A 204 41.99 -6.38 7.91
N GLN A 205 40.76 -5.90 8.02
CA GLN A 205 40.19 -5.36 9.26
C GLN A 205 39.38 -6.41 10.03
N GLY A 206 39.07 -7.55 9.42
CA GLY A 206 38.21 -8.59 9.99
C GLY A 206 36.74 -8.16 10.11
N GLN A 207 36.28 -7.23 9.26
CA GLN A 207 34.90 -6.72 9.29
C GLN A 207 34.03 -7.36 8.21
N ASN A 208 34.50 -7.36 6.96
CA ASN A 208 33.80 -7.93 5.82
C ASN A 208 34.40 -9.27 5.40
N GLY A 209 33.57 -10.22 5.00
CA GLY A 209 34.06 -11.51 4.52
C GLY A 209 32.98 -12.54 4.24
N PHE A 210 33.44 -13.78 4.06
CA PHE A 210 32.61 -14.93 3.74
C PHE A 210 33.00 -16.13 4.60
N VAL A 211 32.01 -16.76 5.21
CA VAL A 211 32.18 -18.04 5.91
C VAL A 211 31.67 -19.17 5.01
N PHE A 212 32.48 -20.21 4.86
CA PHE A 212 32.23 -21.34 3.98
C PHE A 212 32.13 -22.64 4.77
N THR A 213 31.20 -23.50 4.37
CA THR A 213 31.08 -24.87 4.89
C THR A 213 30.51 -25.82 3.84
N SER A 214 30.42 -27.10 4.17
CA SER A 214 29.84 -28.13 3.30
C SER A 214 28.92 -29.08 4.05
N ASP A 215 27.94 -29.61 3.31
CA ASP A 215 27.04 -30.64 3.81
C ASP A 215 27.67 -32.04 3.90
N HIS A 216 28.82 -32.25 3.27
CA HIS A 216 29.46 -33.56 3.15
C HIS A 216 30.76 -33.64 3.97
N SER A 217 30.80 -34.49 4.99
CA SER A 217 31.96 -34.61 5.88
C SER A 217 33.21 -35.20 5.24
N ALA A 218 33.06 -35.98 4.17
CA ALA A 218 34.20 -36.51 3.40
C ALA A 218 34.69 -35.55 2.29
N ALA A 219 34.06 -34.38 2.14
CA ALA A 219 34.52 -33.39 1.18
C ALA A 219 35.76 -32.67 1.70
N SER A 220 36.57 -32.18 0.77
CA SER A 220 37.69 -31.28 1.06
C SER A 220 37.28 -29.86 0.68
N LEU A 221 37.23 -28.97 1.67
CA LEU A 221 37.04 -27.54 1.49
C LEU A 221 38.38 -26.82 1.70
N THR A 222 38.84 -26.08 0.70
CA THR A 222 40.09 -25.33 0.72
C THR A 222 39.85 -23.91 0.23
N CYS A 223 40.47 -22.93 0.88
CA CYS A 223 40.40 -21.53 0.44
C CYS A 223 41.81 -20.95 0.28
N ASP A 224 41.99 -20.12 -0.74
CA ASP A 224 43.25 -19.42 -1.06
C ASP A 224 43.03 -17.91 -0.95
N THR A 225 43.91 -17.23 -0.22
CA THR A 225 43.87 -15.76 0.00
C THR A 225 44.57 -14.98 -1.10
N ALA A 226 45.45 -15.61 -1.88
CA ALA A 226 46.13 -14.96 -3.00
C ALA A 226 45.19 -14.78 -4.20
N GLU A 227 44.27 -15.73 -4.38
CA GLU A 227 43.27 -15.73 -5.45
C GLU A 227 41.84 -15.44 -4.94
N SER A 228 41.63 -15.42 -3.61
CA SER A 228 40.31 -15.28 -2.97
C SER A 228 39.28 -16.30 -3.45
N LYS A 229 39.74 -17.53 -3.64
CA LYS A 229 38.94 -18.66 -4.10
C LYS A 229 38.66 -19.62 -2.97
N CYS A 230 37.46 -20.20 -2.97
CA CYS A 230 37.12 -21.34 -2.12
C CYS A 230 36.64 -22.51 -2.99
N ARG A 231 37.37 -23.61 -2.90
CA ARG A 231 37.14 -24.85 -3.64
C ARG A 231 36.65 -25.95 -2.72
N LEU A 232 35.58 -26.60 -3.15
CA LEU A 232 34.98 -27.75 -2.51
C LEU A 232 35.04 -28.96 -3.44
N ARG A 233 35.54 -30.08 -2.91
CA ARG A 233 35.79 -31.31 -3.68
C ARG A 233 35.27 -32.54 -2.96
N LEU A 234 34.52 -33.39 -3.65
CA LEU A 234 34.14 -34.73 -3.17
C LEU A 234 34.81 -35.81 -4.01
N ASN A 235 35.69 -36.61 -3.41
CA ASN A 235 36.32 -37.74 -4.10
C ASN A 235 35.41 -38.98 -4.07
N ILE A 236 35.26 -39.64 -5.22
CA ILE A 236 34.44 -40.85 -5.38
C ILE A 236 35.30 -41.90 -6.10
N GLU A 237 35.79 -42.88 -5.34
CA GLU A 237 36.73 -43.90 -5.86
C GLU A 237 36.07 -44.78 -6.94
N ASN A 238 34.83 -45.20 -6.71
CA ASN A 238 34.07 -46.04 -7.64
C ASN A 238 32.65 -45.51 -7.80
N TRP A 239 32.45 -44.62 -8.77
CA TRP A 239 31.18 -43.99 -9.07
C TRP A 239 30.39 -44.83 -10.05
N GLN A 240 29.40 -45.57 -9.56
CA GLN A 240 28.59 -46.47 -10.37
C GLN A 240 27.68 -45.70 -11.33
N ALA A 241 27.51 -46.24 -12.54
CA ALA A 241 26.57 -45.74 -13.53
C ALA A 241 25.14 -45.64 -12.94
N GLY A 242 24.44 -44.56 -13.23
CA GLY A 242 23.08 -44.27 -12.75
C GLY A 242 22.99 -43.92 -11.26
N THR A 243 24.10 -43.82 -10.53
CA THR A 243 24.09 -43.45 -9.11
C THR A 243 24.41 -41.97 -8.95
N GLU A 244 23.39 -41.17 -8.62
CA GLU A 244 23.58 -39.75 -8.32
C GLU A 244 24.52 -39.54 -7.13
N GLN A 245 25.39 -38.54 -7.22
CA GLN A 245 26.12 -37.97 -6.07
C GLN A 245 25.87 -36.46 -6.02
N SER A 246 25.99 -35.89 -4.82
CA SER A 246 25.82 -34.45 -4.63
C SER A 246 26.75 -33.87 -3.58
N ILE A 247 27.04 -32.58 -3.72
CA ILE A 247 27.79 -31.80 -2.74
C ILE A 247 27.29 -30.36 -2.70
N ALA A 248 27.21 -29.77 -1.51
CA ALA A 248 26.82 -28.37 -1.31
C ALA A 248 27.99 -27.51 -0.81
N LEU A 249 28.24 -26.40 -1.49
CA LEU A 249 29.02 -25.28 -0.98
C LEU A 249 28.05 -24.28 -0.33
N VAL A 250 28.17 -24.14 0.99
CA VAL A 250 27.36 -23.22 1.78
C VAL A 250 28.17 -21.97 2.07
N VAL A 251 27.58 -20.80 1.83
CA VAL A 251 28.24 -19.49 1.98
C VAL A 251 27.41 -18.57 2.86
N TYR A 252 28.07 -17.93 3.83
CA TYR A 252 27.52 -16.86 4.67
C TYR A 252 28.30 -15.57 4.39
N PRO A 253 27.76 -14.66 3.57
CA PRO A 253 28.32 -13.32 3.40
C PRO A 253 28.09 -12.46 4.66
N GLU A 254 29.06 -11.64 5.02
CA GLU A 254 29.01 -10.73 6.17
C GLU A 254 29.72 -9.41 5.84
N SER A 255 29.15 -8.28 6.27
CA SER A 255 29.66 -6.93 5.95
C SER A 255 29.84 -6.00 7.16
N ASP A 256 29.53 -6.48 8.37
CA ASP A 256 29.64 -5.68 9.59
C ASP A 256 30.58 -6.36 10.60
N ASN A 257 30.22 -7.57 11.05
CA ASN A 257 30.94 -8.26 12.12
C ASN A 257 31.28 -9.71 11.76
N PHE A 258 32.28 -9.87 10.90
CA PHE A 258 32.76 -11.18 10.45
C PHE A 258 33.13 -12.13 11.59
N ALA A 259 33.80 -11.63 12.64
CA ALA A 259 34.20 -12.46 13.77
C ALA A 259 33.00 -13.07 14.50
N ALA A 260 31.97 -12.26 14.79
CA ALA A 260 30.73 -12.75 15.39
C ALA A 260 30.01 -13.74 14.47
N LYS A 261 29.92 -13.43 13.16
CA LYS A 261 29.31 -14.36 12.18
C LYS A 261 30.01 -15.70 12.16
N LEU A 262 31.34 -15.70 12.18
CA LEU A 262 32.12 -16.92 12.18
C LEU A 262 31.86 -17.75 13.44
N GLU A 263 31.88 -17.12 14.63
CA GLU A 263 31.54 -17.77 15.89
C GLU A 263 30.12 -18.36 15.87
N ASP A 264 29.14 -17.62 15.33
CA ASP A 264 27.76 -18.08 15.17
C ASP A 264 27.65 -19.31 14.27
N VAL A 265 28.35 -19.29 13.12
CA VAL A 265 28.38 -20.42 12.18
C VAL A 265 29.06 -21.64 12.82
N ILE A 266 30.19 -21.47 13.50
CA ILE A 266 30.86 -22.55 14.23
C ILE A 266 29.94 -23.12 15.31
N ALA A 267 29.30 -22.27 16.10
CA ALA A 267 28.35 -22.69 17.13
C ALA A 267 27.17 -23.45 16.50
N ALA A 268 26.67 -23.00 15.35
CA ALA A 268 25.56 -23.63 14.65
C ALA A 268 25.87 -24.99 14.05
N GLU A 269 27.09 -25.17 13.58
CA GLU A 269 27.56 -26.40 12.97
C GLU A 269 28.06 -27.43 13.99
N THR A 270 28.46 -26.98 15.19
CA THR A 270 28.94 -27.87 16.27
C THR A 270 27.86 -28.23 17.29
N THR A 271 26.94 -27.30 17.61
CA THR A 271 25.88 -27.50 18.60
C THR A 271 24.52 -27.17 18.00
N GLN A 272 23.74 -28.22 17.74
CA GLN A 272 22.41 -28.11 17.15
C GLN A 272 21.32 -27.81 18.20
N ILE A 273 20.26 -27.16 17.74
CA ILE A 273 19.01 -26.95 18.46
C ILE A 273 18.27 -28.28 18.55
N SER A 274 17.66 -28.55 19.70
CA SER A 274 16.79 -29.71 19.87
C SER A 274 15.35 -29.34 19.53
N ILE A 275 14.72 -30.10 18.63
CA ILE A 275 13.31 -29.94 18.28
C ILE A 275 12.59 -31.26 18.51
N ASN A 276 11.63 -31.26 19.44
CA ASN A 276 10.66 -32.34 19.58
C ASN A 276 9.32 -31.84 19.01
N ALA A 277 8.77 -32.54 18.02
CA ALA A 277 7.51 -32.18 17.39
C ALA A 277 6.51 -33.35 17.48
N GLN A 278 5.31 -33.04 17.93
CA GLN A 278 4.19 -33.99 18.05
C GLN A 278 2.97 -33.41 17.35
N GLN A 279 2.50 -34.10 16.32
CA GLN A 279 1.18 -33.83 15.79
C GLN A 279 0.13 -34.29 16.79
N THR A 280 -0.85 -33.45 17.07
CA THR A 280 -1.98 -33.74 17.97
C THR A 280 -3.29 -33.89 17.19
N GLN A 281 -3.43 -33.18 16.07
CA GLN A 281 -4.60 -33.26 15.17
C GLN A 281 -4.20 -33.40 13.69
N PRO A 282 -5.03 -34.03 12.85
CA PRO A 282 -6.24 -34.78 13.21
C PRO A 282 -5.93 -36.11 13.91
N LEU A 283 -4.69 -36.61 13.81
CA LEU A 283 -4.24 -37.86 14.40
C LEU A 283 -2.93 -37.67 15.14
N SER A 284 -2.89 -38.12 16.40
CA SER A 284 -1.68 -37.96 17.21
C SER A 284 -0.53 -38.82 16.67
N ARG A 285 0.66 -38.21 16.53
CA ARG A 285 1.88 -38.89 16.11
C ARG A 285 3.12 -38.05 16.43
N GLY A 286 4.18 -38.69 16.91
CA GLY A 286 5.51 -38.05 16.91
C GLY A 286 6.01 -37.81 15.48
N LEU A 287 6.55 -36.63 15.22
CA LEU A 287 7.08 -36.26 13.91
C LEU A 287 8.60 -36.39 13.88
N THR A 288 9.14 -36.65 12.70
CA THR A 288 10.58 -36.69 12.49
C THR A 288 11.11 -35.27 12.37
N THR A 289 12.11 -34.96 13.19
CA THR A 289 12.85 -33.71 13.13
C THR A 289 14.33 -33.99 12.87
N TYR A 290 14.94 -33.22 11.97
CA TYR A 290 16.39 -33.32 11.71
C TYR A 290 16.93 -32.02 11.09
N TYR A 291 18.19 -31.71 11.39
CA TYR A 291 18.89 -30.59 10.75
C TYR A 291 19.39 -31.01 9.37
N LYS A 292 19.05 -30.24 8.33
CA LYS A 292 19.52 -30.49 6.96
C LYS A 292 20.58 -29.45 6.60
N ARG A 293 21.84 -29.80 6.86
CA ARG A 293 23.03 -28.93 6.77
C ARG A 293 23.12 -28.12 5.49
N ARG A 294 22.86 -28.73 4.32
CA ARG A 294 22.94 -28.03 3.02
C ARG A 294 22.02 -26.82 2.90
N TYR A 295 20.89 -26.79 3.61
CA TYR A 295 19.95 -25.66 3.58
C TYR A 295 19.95 -24.86 4.88
N GLY A 296 20.50 -25.39 5.97
CA GLY A 296 20.58 -24.66 7.24
C GLY A 296 19.27 -24.56 8.01
N TRP A 297 18.30 -25.44 7.70
CA TRP A 297 17.01 -25.52 8.38
C TRP A 297 16.86 -26.81 9.20
N TYR A 298 15.92 -26.77 10.14
CA TYR A 298 15.41 -27.95 10.83
C TYR A 298 14.13 -28.38 10.12
N HIS A 299 14.17 -29.56 9.51
CA HIS A 299 13.03 -30.17 8.86
C HIS A 299 12.10 -30.77 9.90
N ILE A 300 10.81 -30.47 9.81
CA ILE A 300 9.72 -31.05 10.57
C ILE A 300 8.80 -31.75 9.58
N GLY A 301 8.91 -33.09 9.51
CA GLY A 301 8.14 -33.90 8.58
C GLY A 301 6.69 -34.03 9.03
N LEU A 302 5.81 -33.22 8.44
CA LEU A 302 4.38 -33.27 8.70
C LEU A 302 3.78 -34.56 8.11
N ARG A 303 2.58 -34.93 8.56
CA ARG A 303 1.91 -36.11 8.04
C ARG A 303 1.30 -35.87 6.66
N ASN A 304 1.52 -36.79 5.74
CA ASN A 304 0.76 -36.90 4.49
C ASN A 304 -0.59 -37.60 4.75
N ASP A 305 -1.45 -36.97 5.54
CA ASP A 305 -2.79 -37.49 5.75
C ASP A 305 -3.59 -37.39 4.45
N PHE A 306 -4.08 -38.51 3.93
CA PHE A 306 -4.95 -38.54 2.76
C PHE A 306 -6.37 -38.09 3.14
N CYS A 307 -6.98 -37.20 2.34
CA CYS A 307 -8.35 -36.73 2.59
C CYS A 307 -9.40 -37.13 1.55
N GLY A 308 -9.10 -38.08 0.65
CA GLY A 308 -10.08 -38.59 -0.32
C GLY A 308 -10.52 -37.56 -1.34
N THR A 309 -11.65 -37.84 -2.01
CA THR A 309 -12.41 -36.82 -2.76
C THR A 309 -12.92 -35.79 -1.77
N TYR A 310 -12.72 -34.50 -2.05
CA TYR A 310 -13.23 -33.39 -1.24
C TYR A 310 -14.69 -33.65 -0.76
N GLN A 311 -14.87 -33.77 0.55
CA GLN A 311 -16.18 -34.00 1.19
C GLN A 311 -16.42 -32.92 2.23
N GLN A 312 -17.68 -32.49 2.35
CA GLN A 312 -18.10 -31.44 3.28
C GLN A 312 -17.64 -31.71 4.72
N SER A 313 -17.66 -32.97 5.16
CA SER A 313 -17.22 -33.40 6.49
C SER A 313 -15.73 -33.16 6.77
N GLY A 314 -14.92 -32.94 5.74
CA GLY A 314 -13.48 -32.66 5.83
C GLY A 314 -13.12 -31.19 5.68
N ASN A 315 -14.07 -30.28 5.47
CA ASN A 315 -13.76 -28.87 5.24
C ASN A 315 -13.22 -28.17 6.50
N ASP A 316 -13.71 -28.55 7.68
CA ASP A 316 -13.22 -28.03 8.97
C ASP A 316 -12.05 -28.85 9.54
N ARG A 317 -11.36 -29.65 8.70
CA ARG A 317 -10.19 -30.43 9.14
C ARG A 317 -9.03 -29.48 9.48
N ILE A 318 -8.53 -29.60 10.70
CA ILE A 318 -7.35 -28.86 11.19
C ILE A 318 -6.18 -29.82 11.47
N GLU A 319 -4.97 -29.37 11.17
CA GLU A 319 -3.73 -30.03 11.56
C GLU A 319 -3.01 -29.18 12.60
N ARG A 320 -2.60 -29.81 13.70
CA ARG A 320 -1.89 -29.16 14.79
C ARG A 320 -0.66 -29.95 15.18
N VAL A 321 0.47 -29.26 15.26
CA VAL A 321 1.76 -29.80 15.65
C VAL A 321 2.29 -28.97 16.81
N GLU A 322 2.45 -29.58 17.96
CA GLU A 322 3.07 -28.98 19.14
C GLU A 322 4.58 -29.24 19.07
N MET A 323 5.37 -28.23 19.41
CA MET A 323 6.82 -28.26 19.29
C MET A 323 7.47 -27.73 20.57
N LEU A 324 8.47 -28.46 21.04
CA LEU A 324 9.43 -27.99 22.04
C LEU A 324 10.76 -27.72 21.34
N ILE A 325 11.18 -26.46 21.33
CA ILE A 325 12.41 -26.02 20.68
C ILE A 325 13.38 -25.51 21.73
N THR A 326 14.52 -26.19 21.88
CA THR A 326 15.50 -25.90 22.94
C THR A 326 16.81 -25.42 22.36
N ASN A 327 17.22 -24.22 22.75
CA ASN A 327 18.57 -23.71 22.56
C ASN A 327 19.44 -24.07 23.77
N PRO A 328 20.36 -25.05 23.69
CA PRO A 328 21.19 -25.45 24.81
C PRO A 328 22.41 -24.53 25.01
N THR A 329 22.66 -23.61 24.07
CA THR A 329 23.88 -22.80 24.04
C THR A 329 23.75 -21.54 24.91
N THR A 330 24.88 -20.91 25.21
CA THR A 330 24.96 -19.66 25.99
C THR A 330 24.79 -18.40 25.16
N VAL A 331 24.54 -18.55 23.85
CA VAL A 331 24.29 -17.45 22.91
C VAL A 331 22.91 -17.63 22.28
N GLU A 332 22.31 -16.54 21.81
CA GLU A 332 21.08 -16.60 21.04
C GLU A 332 21.30 -17.35 19.73
N ARG A 333 20.23 -17.93 19.17
CA ARG A 333 20.34 -18.73 17.95
C ARG A 333 19.22 -18.42 16.98
N LYS A 334 19.58 -17.96 15.79
CA LYS A 334 18.69 -17.91 14.63
C LYS A 334 18.41 -19.32 14.13
N VAL A 335 17.14 -19.68 14.03
CA VAL A 335 16.65 -21.02 13.66
C VAL A 335 15.71 -20.91 12.48
N ARG A 336 16.06 -21.62 11.40
CA ARG A 336 15.23 -21.75 10.21
C ARG A 336 14.42 -23.05 10.33
N LEU A 337 13.10 -22.95 10.32
CA LEU A 337 12.19 -24.10 10.42
C LEU A 337 11.57 -24.37 9.05
N SER A 338 11.44 -25.65 8.70
CA SER A 338 10.79 -26.11 7.48
C SER A 338 9.77 -27.20 7.79
N PHE A 339 8.49 -26.84 7.66
CA PHE A 339 7.35 -27.74 7.78
C PHE A 339 7.05 -28.34 6.41
N TYR A 340 7.27 -29.64 6.24
CA TYR A 340 7.23 -30.22 4.90
C TYR A 340 6.32 -31.44 4.79
N LYS A 341 5.72 -31.59 3.60
CA LYS A 341 4.96 -32.75 3.14
C LYS A 341 5.40 -33.11 1.73
N ASP A 342 5.59 -34.41 1.48
CA ASP A 342 5.99 -34.96 0.17
C ASP A 342 5.13 -36.18 -0.13
N GLY A 343 4.24 -36.07 -1.10
CA GLY A 343 3.33 -37.12 -1.56
C GLY A 343 1.96 -37.10 -0.89
N ASN A 344 0.91 -36.85 -1.67
CA ASN A 344 -0.51 -36.83 -1.26
C ASN A 344 -0.81 -35.78 -0.18
N VAL A 345 -0.43 -34.53 -0.43
CA VAL A 345 -0.81 -33.38 0.41
C VAL A 345 -2.31 -33.15 0.31
N CYS A 346 -3.03 -33.33 1.41
CA CYS A 346 -4.45 -33.02 1.47
C CYS A 346 -4.70 -31.53 1.26
N GLN A 347 -5.65 -31.20 0.38
CA GLN A 347 -6.15 -29.82 0.21
C GLN A 347 -4.98 -28.82 0.04
N VAL A 348 -4.06 -29.15 -0.86
CA VAL A 348 -2.79 -28.42 -1.02
C VAL A 348 -2.98 -27.00 -1.55
N VAL A 349 -3.96 -26.82 -2.44
CA VAL A 349 -4.22 -25.60 -3.20
C VAL A 349 -4.67 -24.45 -2.28
N GLY A 350 -5.47 -24.71 -1.25
CA GLY A 350 -5.92 -23.72 -0.27
C GLY A 350 -5.14 -23.72 1.06
N LEU A 351 -4.00 -24.42 1.12
CA LEU A 351 -3.32 -24.67 2.38
C LEU A 351 -2.82 -23.38 3.02
N SER A 352 -3.33 -23.10 4.22
CA SER A 352 -2.95 -22.00 5.09
C SER A 352 -2.22 -22.52 6.32
N ALA A 353 -1.21 -21.80 6.80
CA ALA A 353 -0.48 -22.18 8.01
C ALA A 353 -0.09 -20.97 8.86
N VAL A 354 -0.18 -21.14 10.18
CA VAL A 354 0.17 -20.12 11.18
C VAL A 354 0.96 -20.74 12.34
N LEU A 355 1.87 -19.96 12.91
CA LEU A 355 2.46 -20.26 14.22
C LEU A 355 1.57 -19.69 15.31
N CYS A 356 1.32 -20.52 16.32
CA CYS A 356 0.48 -20.23 17.46
C CYS A 356 1.21 -20.49 18.78
N ASP A 357 0.66 -19.93 19.86
CA ASP A 357 1.03 -20.30 21.22
C ASP A 357 0.44 -21.67 21.64
N SER A 358 0.70 -22.08 22.89
CA SER A 358 0.17 -23.31 23.49
C SER A 358 -1.36 -23.37 23.61
N GLN A 359 -2.05 -22.25 23.45
CA GLN A 359 -3.52 -22.12 23.44
C GLN A 359 -4.06 -21.92 22.02
N TYR A 360 -3.21 -22.11 21.01
CA TYR A 360 -3.51 -21.99 19.59
C TYR A 360 -3.87 -20.57 19.12
N ASN A 361 -3.51 -19.53 19.87
CA ASN A 361 -3.64 -18.14 19.41
C ASN A 361 -2.54 -17.84 18.39
N PRO A 362 -2.87 -17.32 17.18
CA PRO A 362 -1.87 -16.89 16.20
C PRO A 362 -0.88 -15.86 16.78
N LEU A 363 0.41 -16.05 16.51
CA LEU A 363 1.49 -15.19 17.02
C LEU A 363 1.82 -14.01 16.11
N GLY A 364 1.49 -14.11 14.82
CA GLY A 364 1.84 -13.10 13.81
C GLY A 364 3.21 -13.28 13.17
N ILE A 365 3.97 -14.31 13.55
CA ILE A 365 5.23 -14.67 12.89
C ILE A 365 4.90 -15.22 11.49
N PRO A 366 5.49 -14.65 10.42
CA PRO A 366 5.20 -15.09 9.06
C PRO A 366 5.70 -16.52 8.81
N ILE A 367 4.88 -17.30 8.12
CA ILE A 367 5.28 -18.55 7.47
C ILE A 367 5.17 -18.33 5.96
N GLN A 368 6.29 -18.45 5.25
CA GLN A 368 6.29 -18.55 3.80
C GLN A 368 5.66 -19.88 3.39
N LEU A 369 4.77 -19.84 2.41
CA LEU A 369 4.09 -21.01 1.87
C LEU A 369 4.52 -21.21 0.42
N SER A 370 5.06 -22.39 0.12
CA SER A 370 5.38 -22.85 -1.23
C SER A 370 4.81 -24.25 -1.41
N LYS A 371 4.15 -24.52 -2.54
CA LYS A 371 3.38 -25.75 -2.75
C LYS A 371 3.45 -26.21 -4.19
N ASN A 372 3.20 -27.49 -4.43
CA ASN A 372 2.97 -28.04 -5.76
C ASN A 372 1.85 -29.08 -5.71
N TRP A 373 0.86 -28.92 -6.59
CA TRP A 373 -0.18 -29.92 -6.82
C TRP A 373 -0.02 -30.65 -8.15
N HIS A 374 0.85 -30.16 -9.03
CA HIS A 374 1.15 -30.74 -10.33
C HIS A 374 1.97 -32.01 -10.17
N ASN A 375 1.66 -33.00 -11.00
CA ASN A 375 2.41 -34.24 -11.11
C ASN A 375 2.60 -34.57 -12.59
N SER A 376 3.77 -35.09 -12.93
CA SER A 376 4.11 -35.60 -14.25
C SER A 376 4.53 -37.06 -14.17
N ASP A 377 4.31 -37.78 -15.27
CA ASP A 377 4.75 -39.18 -15.40
C ASP A 377 6.27 -39.29 -15.68
N THR A 378 7.00 -38.17 -15.79
CA THR A 378 8.44 -38.13 -16.09
C THR A 378 9.31 -38.52 -14.89
N GLY A 379 8.79 -38.43 -13.67
CA GLY A 379 9.47 -38.91 -12.47
C GLY A 379 10.66 -38.06 -12.02
N GLY A 380 10.66 -36.76 -12.33
CA GLY A 380 11.65 -35.80 -11.87
C GLY A 380 11.56 -35.49 -10.35
N ARG A 381 12.53 -34.69 -9.88
CA ARG A 381 12.75 -34.45 -8.45
C ARG A 381 11.60 -33.69 -7.77
N PHE A 382 10.97 -32.75 -8.48
CA PHE A 382 9.96 -31.83 -7.93
C PHE A 382 8.57 -31.98 -8.54
N ASP A 383 8.42 -32.90 -9.50
CA ASP A 383 7.22 -33.08 -10.34
C ASP A 383 6.60 -34.49 -10.19
N SER A 384 7.15 -35.34 -9.33
CA SER A 384 6.71 -36.74 -9.19
C SER A 384 5.55 -36.93 -8.21
N THR A 385 5.36 -35.99 -7.27
CA THR A 385 4.26 -36.03 -6.31
C THR A 385 3.90 -34.62 -5.81
N THR A 386 2.67 -34.47 -5.28
CA THR A 386 2.27 -33.22 -4.64
C THR A 386 3.08 -32.96 -3.38
N TRP A 387 3.42 -31.71 -3.11
CA TRP A 387 4.23 -31.34 -1.95
C TRP A 387 3.86 -29.96 -1.40
N PHE A 388 4.25 -29.74 -0.14
CA PHE A 388 4.11 -28.46 0.56
C PHE A 388 5.36 -28.17 1.38
N ARG A 389 5.71 -26.88 1.47
CA ARG A 389 6.81 -26.33 2.27
C ARG A 389 6.34 -25.06 2.96
N GLY A 390 6.31 -25.10 4.29
CA GLY A 390 6.12 -23.94 5.17
C GLY A 390 7.45 -23.55 5.78
N SER A 391 7.97 -22.35 5.48
CA SER A 391 9.30 -21.91 5.92
C SER A 391 9.20 -20.68 6.81
N THR A 392 9.96 -20.64 7.90
CA THR A 392 10.01 -19.49 8.81
C THR A 392 11.36 -19.39 9.51
N ILE A 393 11.68 -18.18 9.99
CA ILE A 393 12.90 -17.89 10.75
C ILE A 393 12.48 -17.31 12.10
N ILE A 394 13.04 -17.87 13.17
CA ILE A 394 12.83 -17.42 14.54
C ILE A 394 14.18 -17.34 15.26
N THR A 395 14.30 -16.43 16.24
CA THR A 395 15.48 -16.40 17.12
C THR A 395 15.11 -16.89 18.52
N ILE A 396 15.97 -17.74 19.08
CA ILE A 396 15.75 -18.43 20.35
C ILE A 396 16.80 -17.99 21.36
N PRO A 397 16.40 -17.40 22.50
CA PRO A 397 17.35 -16.94 23.50
C PRO A 397 18.24 -18.07 24.08
N PRO A 398 19.41 -17.74 24.65
CA PRO A 398 20.30 -18.69 25.28
C PRO A 398 19.62 -19.57 26.33
N GLN A 399 19.92 -20.87 26.35
CA GLN A 399 19.49 -21.80 27.41
C GLN A 399 17.97 -21.82 27.67
N THR A 400 17.17 -21.55 26.62
CA THR A 400 15.70 -21.55 26.70
C THR A 400 15.08 -22.72 25.95
N THR A 401 13.89 -23.12 26.42
CA THR A 401 12.98 -24.00 25.70
C THR A 401 11.71 -23.22 25.40
N LEU A 402 11.33 -23.14 24.13
CA LEU A 402 10.10 -22.51 23.67
C LEU A 402 9.07 -23.57 23.31
N GLU A 403 7.82 -23.34 23.71
CA GLU A 403 6.66 -24.14 23.32
C GLU A 403 5.90 -23.39 22.22
N LEU A 404 5.82 -23.96 21.03
CA LEU A 404 5.12 -23.37 19.88
C LEU A 404 4.19 -24.41 19.26
N SER A 405 3.11 -23.94 18.64
CA SER A 405 2.25 -24.80 17.83
C SER A 405 2.25 -24.34 16.37
N TYR A 406 2.43 -25.27 15.45
CA TYR A 406 2.11 -25.06 14.03
C TYR A 406 0.67 -25.52 13.81
N THR A 407 -0.16 -24.65 13.25
CA THR A 407 -1.54 -24.94 12.89
C THR A 407 -1.76 -24.69 11.41
N SER A 408 -2.34 -25.65 10.70
CA SER A 408 -2.70 -25.49 9.28
C SER A 408 -4.06 -26.05 8.93
N VAL A 409 -4.70 -25.42 7.95
CA VAL A 409 -5.99 -25.81 7.38
C VAL A 409 -5.89 -25.81 5.85
N GLY A 410 -6.66 -26.69 5.20
CA GLY A 410 -6.74 -26.74 3.74
C GLY A 410 -8.00 -26.10 3.16
N ALA A 411 -9.09 -26.03 3.92
CA ALA A 411 -10.38 -25.57 3.41
C ALA A 411 -10.99 -24.46 4.26
N HIS A 412 -11.41 -24.74 5.50
CA HIS A 412 -12.02 -23.73 6.36
C HIS A 412 -11.10 -23.25 7.48
N TRP A 413 -11.28 -21.99 7.88
CA TRP A 413 -10.80 -21.40 9.13
C TRP A 413 -12.05 -20.88 9.85
N GLY A 414 -12.46 -21.52 10.95
CA GLY A 414 -13.63 -21.07 11.71
C GLY A 414 -14.94 -21.23 10.93
N GLY A 415 -15.08 -22.37 10.24
CA GLY A 415 -16.29 -22.71 9.49
C GLY A 415 -16.45 -22.03 8.12
N VAL A 416 -15.53 -21.12 7.75
CA VAL A 416 -15.61 -20.31 6.52
C VAL A 416 -14.37 -20.57 5.66
N ALA A 417 -14.52 -20.51 4.32
CA ALA A 417 -13.43 -20.80 3.38
C ALA A 417 -12.20 -19.90 3.61
N ALA A 418 -11.11 -20.51 4.06
CA ALA A 418 -9.88 -19.82 4.42
C ALA A 418 -9.28 -19.12 3.19
N ALA A 419 -8.79 -17.90 3.40
CA ALA A 419 -8.11 -17.10 2.40
C ALA A 419 -6.61 -17.40 2.45
N SER A 420 -6.00 -17.77 1.32
CA SER A 420 -4.54 -17.93 1.22
C SER A 420 -3.97 -17.29 -0.03
N HIS A 421 -2.73 -16.81 0.03
CA HIS A 421 -1.94 -16.37 -1.11
C HIS A 421 -0.52 -16.93 -0.98
N ALA A 422 -0.09 -17.71 -1.97
CA ALA A 422 1.18 -18.44 -1.89
C ALA A 422 1.70 -18.81 -3.27
N GLN A 423 3.01 -19.06 -3.36
CA GLN A 423 3.63 -19.57 -4.56
C GLN A 423 3.15 -21.01 -4.83
N LEU A 424 2.69 -21.25 -6.05
CA LEU A 424 2.33 -22.56 -6.56
C LEU A 424 3.31 -22.95 -7.67
N CYS A 425 4.17 -23.92 -7.39
CA CYS A 425 5.18 -24.39 -8.32
C CYS A 425 4.56 -25.07 -9.55
N LEU A 426 5.09 -24.77 -10.73
CA LEU A 426 4.64 -25.34 -12.01
C LEU A 426 5.43 -26.58 -12.46
N ALA A 427 6.42 -27.03 -11.68
CA ALA A 427 7.14 -28.26 -11.97
C ALA A 427 6.18 -29.45 -12.10
N GLY A 428 6.17 -30.10 -13.26
CA GLY A 428 5.28 -31.23 -13.56
C GLY A 428 3.97 -30.90 -14.24
N TRP A 429 3.68 -29.63 -14.48
CA TRP A 429 2.51 -29.23 -15.26
C TRP A 429 2.71 -29.56 -16.75
N SER A 430 1.71 -30.17 -17.40
CA SER A 430 1.86 -30.82 -18.72
C SER A 430 2.17 -29.87 -19.89
N ASP A 431 2.05 -28.57 -19.70
CA ASP A 431 2.36 -27.52 -20.70
C ASP A 431 3.59 -26.68 -20.27
N SER A 432 4.36 -27.13 -19.27
CA SER A 432 5.62 -26.52 -18.80
C SER A 432 6.80 -26.64 -19.79
N SER A 433 6.50 -26.65 -21.10
CA SER A 433 7.47 -26.33 -22.15
C SER A 433 8.22 -25.04 -21.81
N GLU A 434 9.38 -24.77 -22.43
CA GLU A 434 10.39 -23.71 -22.16
C GLU A 434 9.99 -22.49 -21.30
N TRP A 435 8.75 -22.03 -21.39
CA TRP A 435 8.17 -20.84 -20.78
C TRP A 435 7.49 -21.04 -19.41
N GLY A 436 7.18 -22.27 -18.96
CA GLY A 436 6.23 -22.51 -17.86
C GLY A 436 6.79 -22.76 -16.45
N ASN A 437 8.08 -23.07 -16.25
CA ASN A 437 8.61 -23.39 -14.90
C ASN A 437 9.06 -22.15 -14.09
N GLN A 438 8.30 -21.06 -14.18
CA GLN A 438 8.63 -19.78 -13.53
C GLN A 438 7.67 -19.43 -12.39
N LEU A 439 7.74 -18.19 -11.90
CA LEU A 439 6.91 -17.73 -10.80
C LEU A 439 5.44 -17.78 -11.15
N TRP A 440 4.70 -18.53 -10.34
CA TRP A 440 3.26 -18.65 -10.42
C TRP A 440 2.71 -18.56 -9.00
N GLU A 441 1.77 -17.65 -8.81
CA GLU A 441 1.19 -17.33 -7.51
C GLU A 441 -0.29 -17.65 -7.52
N GLU A 442 -0.83 -17.99 -6.37
CA GLU A 442 -2.24 -18.37 -6.25
C GLU A 442 -2.86 -17.74 -5.01
N SER A 443 -3.94 -16.98 -5.24
CA SER A 443 -4.93 -16.67 -4.22
C SER A 443 -6.02 -17.74 -4.20
N ALA A 444 -6.32 -18.31 -3.03
CA ALA A 444 -7.34 -19.35 -2.85
C ALA A 444 -8.35 -18.99 -1.77
N LEU A 445 -9.62 -19.35 -1.99
CA LEU A 445 -10.67 -19.42 -0.98
C LEU A 445 -11.08 -20.89 -0.77
N GLY A 446 -10.50 -21.49 0.27
CA GLY A 446 -10.50 -22.94 0.45
C GLY A 446 -9.65 -23.66 -0.60
N SER A 447 -9.87 -24.97 -0.79
CA SER A 447 -9.01 -25.85 -1.60
C SER A 447 -9.66 -26.45 -2.85
N TRP A 448 -10.85 -25.99 -3.22
CA TRP A 448 -11.66 -26.69 -4.21
C TRP A 448 -11.35 -26.29 -5.65
N ALA A 449 -10.46 -25.32 -5.86
CA ALA A 449 -10.04 -24.81 -7.16
C ALA A 449 -8.91 -23.79 -6.97
N GLU A 450 -8.14 -23.54 -8.03
CA GLU A 450 -7.29 -22.35 -8.17
C GLU A 450 -8.18 -21.12 -8.29
N THR A 451 -8.45 -20.43 -7.17
CA THR A 451 -9.48 -19.38 -7.14
C THR A 451 -9.08 -18.20 -8.03
N ILE A 452 -7.87 -17.67 -7.86
CA ILE A 452 -7.24 -16.73 -8.78
C ILE A 452 -5.74 -17.01 -8.86
N THR A 453 -5.18 -17.19 -10.07
CA THR A 453 -3.73 -17.35 -10.27
C THR A 453 -3.10 -16.12 -10.92
N TYR A 454 -1.81 -15.94 -10.67
CA TYR A 454 -1.03 -14.81 -11.18
C TYR A 454 0.29 -15.28 -11.81
N ASP A 455 0.64 -14.66 -12.94
CA ASP A 455 1.90 -14.82 -13.67
C ASP A 455 2.61 -13.45 -13.73
N PRO A 456 3.33 -13.03 -12.67
CA PRO A 456 3.88 -11.68 -12.58
C PRO A 456 4.82 -11.30 -13.75
N ASP A 457 5.56 -12.29 -14.27
CA ASP A 457 6.48 -12.14 -15.40
C ASP A 457 5.78 -12.26 -16.78
N VAL A 458 4.49 -12.65 -16.81
CA VAL A 458 3.74 -13.01 -18.02
C VAL A 458 4.53 -14.03 -18.88
N CYS A 459 5.10 -15.02 -18.18
CA CYS A 459 5.95 -16.05 -18.77
C CYS A 459 5.20 -16.88 -19.83
N LEU A 460 3.92 -17.18 -19.59
CA LEU A 460 3.10 -17.99 -20.50
C LEU A 460 2.56 -17.22 -21.71
N ASN A 461 2.87 -15.92 -21.83
CA ASN A 461 2.29 -15.01 -22.83
C ASN A 461 0.75 -14.87 -22.76
N ARG A 462 0.17 -15.21 -21.61
CA ARG A 462 -1.26 -15.15 -21.33
C ARG A 462 -1.55 -13.75 -20.81
N SER A 463 -1.61 -13.61 -19.50
CA SER A 463 -1.85 -12.36 -18.78
C SER A 463 -1.19 -12.43 -17.42
N MET A 464 -1.18 -11.32 -16.69
CA MET A 464 -0.73 -11.38 -15.30
C MET A 464 -1.77 -12.05 -14.37
N ILE A 465 -3.06 -12.05 -14.70
CA ILE A 465 -4.11 -12.77 -13.95
C ILE A 465 -4.75 -13.81 -14.86
N ASP A 466 -4.50 -15.08 -14.56
CA ASP A 466 -4.87 -16.18 -15.44
C ASP A 466 -6.15 -16.88 -14.96
N ASP A 467 -6.03 -17.99 -14.23
CA ASP A 467 -7.17 -18.77 -13.78
C ASP A 467 -8.01 -17.93 -12.81
N CYS A 468 -9.33 -17.90 -13.02
CA CYS A 468 -10.29 -17.25 -12.14
C CYS A 468 -11.49 -18.19 -12.01
N ARG A 469 -11.83 -18.61 -10.80
CA ARG A 469 -12.84 -19.65 -10.57
C ARG A 469 -13.84 -19.23 -9.50
N PRO A 470 -15.14 -19.48 -9.69
CA PRO A 470 -16.14 -19.25 -8.65
C PRO A 470 -15.98 -20.26 -7.52
N ILE A 471 -16.50 -19.90 -6.36
CA ILE A 471 -16.59 -20.76 -5.19
C ILE A 471 -18.04 -21.22 -4.97
N MET A 472 -18.21 -22.36 -4.31
CA MET A 472 -19.51 -22.88 -3.87
C MET A 472 -20.55 -23.08 -4.99
N VAL A 473 -20.08 -23.36 -6.20
CA VAL A 473 -20.90 -23.81 -7.34
C VAL A 473 -20.55 -25.24 -7.75
N TYR A 474 -21.49 -25.94 -8.41
CA TYR A 474 -21.28 -27.33 -8.79
C TYR A 474 -20.09 -27.53 -9.74
N ALA A 475 -19.42 -28.67 -9.55
CA ALA A 475 -18.18 -29.01 -10.20
C ALA A 475 -18.26 -29.03 -11.74
N MET A 476 -17.13 -28.71 -12.37
CA MET A 476 -16.94 -28.91 -13.81
C MET A 476 -16.78 -30.41 -14.13
N ASN A 477 -17.20 -30.80 -15.34
CA ASN A 477 -17.00 -32.13 -15.92
C ASN A 477 -17.51 -33.29 -15.04
N ARG A 478 -18.74 -33.12 -14.49
CA ARG A 478 -19.44 -34.14 -13.70
C ARG A 478 -20.87 -34.31 -14.19
N ASP A 479 -21.24 -35.55 -14.48
CA ASP A 479 -22.60 -35.91 -14.94
C ASP A 479 -23.67 -35.61 -13.89
N GLU A 480 -23.28 -35.59 -12.61
CA GLU A 480 -24.14 -35.29 -11.47
C GLU A 480 -23.58 -34.09 -10.68
N PRO A 481 -24.42 -33.28 -10.02
CA PRO A 481 -23.98 -32.15 -9.19
C PRO A 481 -23.06 -32.60 -8.04
N VAL A 482 -21.78 -32.20 -8.09
CA VAL A 482 -20.78 -32.48 -7.05
C VAL A 482 -20.37 -31.18 -6.37
N LYS A 483 -20.45 -31.14 -5.03
CA LYS A 483 -19.99 -30.01 -4.20
C LYS A 483 -18.49 -30.12 -3.89
N TRP A 484 -17.89 -29.00 -3.51
CA TRP A 484 -16.53 -28.91 -2.98
C TRP A 484 -15.47 -29.46 -3.94
N SER A 485 -15.62 -29.27 -5.24
CA SER A 485 -14.70 -29.79 -6.25
C SER A 485 -14.37 -28.72 -7.27
N TRP A 486 -13.50 -29.07 -8.22
CA TRP A 486 -13.00 -28.16 -9.25
C TRP A 486 -14.15 -27.49 -10.01
N THR A 487 -14.20 -26.17 -10.01
CA THR A 487 -15.22 -25.35 -10.69
C THR A 487 -14.71 -24.85 -12.02
N ASN A 488 -15.60 -24.37 -12.91
CA ASN A 488 -15.21 -23.87 -14.23
C ASN A 488 -14.27 -22.65 -14.14
N ASN A 489 -13.33 -22.57 -15.08
CA ASN A 489 -12.45 -21.41 -15.22
C ASN A 489 -13.12 -20.32 -16.06
N VAL A 490 -13.33 -19.16 -15.46
CA VAL A 490 -13.85 -17.94 -16.09
C VAL A 490 -12.74 -16.91 -16.33
N GLY A 491 -11.48 -17.36 -16.32
CA GLY A 491 -10.24 -16.59 -16.35
C GLY A 491 -10.10 -15.43 -17.32
N GLY A 492 -9.13 -14.58 -16.98
CA GLY A 492 -8.60 -13.47 -17.76
C GLY A 492 -8.78 -12.11 -17.11
N CYS A 493 -7.71 -11.54 -16.57
CA CYS A 493 -7.57 -10.11 -16.27
C CYS A 493 -6.10 -9.73 -16.48
N ASP A 494 -5.78 -8.44 -16.59
CA ASP A 494 -4.38 -8.04 -16.71
C ASP A 494 -4.05 -6.79 -15.89
N PHE A 495 -2.86 -6.82 -15.29
CA PHE A 495 -2.28 -5.71 -14.54
C PHE A 495 -1.27 -4.99 -15.44
N LEU A 496 -1.72 -3.86 -15.96
CA LEU A 496 -1.12 -3.09 -17.03
C LEU A 496 -0.81 -3.91 -18.31
N ALA A 497 -1.54 -3.61 -19.36
CA ALA A 497 -1.25 -4.10 -20.70
C ALA A 497 -0.93 -2.92 -21.63
N TYR A 498 0.31 -2.87 -22.13
CA TYR A 498 0.81 -1.79 -22.98
C TYR A 498 1.40 -2.34 -24.29
N TRP A 499 1.07 -1.69 -25.40
CA TRP A 499 1.63 -1.94 -26.72
C TRP A 499 2.24 -0.68 -27.30
N ASN A 500 3.45 -0.80 -27.82
CA ASN A 500 4.18 0.32 -28.41
C ASN A 500 3.56 0.77 -29.76
N GLY A 501 4.10 1.82 -30.36
CA GLY A 501 3.65 2.31 -31.68
C GLY A 501 3.85 1.34 -32.84
N GLY A 502 4.61 0.26 -32.66
CA GLY A 502 4.74 -0.85 -33.61
C GLY A 502 3.66 -1.92 -33.45
N GLY A 503 2.82 -1.83 -32.41
CA GLY A 503 1.82 -2.84 -32.07
C GLY A 503 2.41 -4.04 -31.33
N GLU A 504 3.57 -3.90 -30.70
CA GLU A 504 4.24 -4.95 -29.94
C GLU A 504 3.94 -4.80 -28.45
N ARG A 505 3.52 -5.89 -27.80
CA ARG A 505 3.26 -5.93 -26.36
C ARG A 505 4.56 -5.68 -25.60
N GLN A 506 4.48 -4.80 -24.61
CA GLN A 506 5.54 -4.53 -23.64
C GLN A 506 5.33 -5.38 -22.40
N TYR A 507 6.42 -5.94 -21.86
CA TYR A 507 6.38 -6.91 -20.78
C TYR A 507 7.04 -6.38 -19.52
N ASN A 508 6.67 -7.03 -18.42
CA ASN A 508 7.18 -6.70 -17.11
C ASN A 508 8.64 -7.16 -16.96
N ARG A 509 9.40 -6.37 -16.21
CA ARG A 509 10.81 -6.59 -15.86
C ARG A 509 10.99 -6.28 -14.38
N ASN A 510 12.08 -6.75 -13.80
CA ASN A 510 12.39 -6.49 -12.39
C ASN A 510 11.27 -6.91 -11.42
N MET A 511 10.48 -7.92 -11.77
CA MET A 511 9.30 -8.31 -11.00
C MET A 511 9.69 -9.02 -9.72
N LYS A 512 9.40 -8.39 -8.59
CA LYS A 512 9.59 -8.89 -7.23
C LYS A 512 8.22 -9.08 -6.57
N THR A 513 8.12 -10.07 -5.69
CA THR A 513 6.89 -10.39 -4.95
C THR A 513 7.13 -10.29 -3.45
N LEU A 514 6.30 -9.51 -2.77
CA LEU A 514 6.21 -9.45 -1.32
C LEU A 514 4.91 -10.06 -0.82
N HIS A 515 5.04 -11.11 -0.03
CA HIS A 515 3.96 -11.77 0.71
C HIS A 515 3.73 -11.09 2.07
N LYS A 516 3.02 -9.95 2.09
CA LYS A 516 2.79 -9.16 3.30
C LYS A 516 1.81 -9.81 4.28
N LYS A 517 0.72 -10.41 3.76
CA LYS A 517 -0.24 -11.22 4.53
C LYS A 517 -0.59 -12.47 3.72
N ASN A 518 -0.28 -13.65 4.25
CA ASN A 518 -0.47 -14.90 3.51
C ASN A 518 -1.84 -15.54 3.71
N CYS A 519 -2.36 -15.59 4.94
CA CYS A 519 -3.51 -16.40 5.32
C CYS A 519 -3.81 -16.25 6.83
N PRO A 520 -4.92 -16.80 7.38
CA PRO A 520 -6.04 -17.49 6.72
C PRO A 520 -7.31 -16.65 6.57
N VAL A 521 -7.29 -15.37 6.98
CA VAL A 521 -8.48 -14.50 6.99
C VAL A 521 -8.43 -13.47 5.88
N ILE A 522 -7.29 -12.81 5.68
CA ILE A 522 -7.07 -11.82 4.62
C ILE A 522 -5.66 -11.95 4.06
N THR A 523 -5.55 -11.76 2.74
CA THR A 523 -4.29 -11.85 2.01
C THR A 523 -3.88 -10.51 1.42
N GLU A 524 -2.58 -10.29 1.31
CA GLU A 524 -1.96 -9.11 0.71
C GLU A 524 -0.60 -9.53 0.13
N ALA A 525 -0.57 -9.79 -1.18
CA ALA A 525 0.66 -9.96 -1.94
C ALA A 525 0.90 -8.71 -2.80
N ILE A 526 2.14 -8.28 -2.91
CA ILE A 526 2.52 -7.07 -3.65
C ILE A 526 3.51 -7.47 -4.73
N TYR A 527 3.13 -7.24 -5.98
CA TYR A 527 4.01 -7.38 -7.14
C TYR A 527 4.56 -6.00 -7.49
N SER A 528 5.88 -5.90 -7.68
CA SER A 528 6.54 -4.64 -7.98
C SER A 528 7.64 -4.83 -9.02
N GLY A 529 7.74 -3.92 -9.98
CA GLY A 529 8.72 -3.96 -11.06
C GLY A 529 8.47 -2.83 -12.05
N ASP A 530 8.85 -3.02 -13.31
CA ASP A 530 8.59 -2.04 -14.37
C ASP A 530 8.06 -2.69 -15.65
N ASN A 531 7.27 -1.97 -16.43
CA ASN A 531 6.87 -2.39 -17.77
C ASN A 531 7.82 -1.77 -18.81
N SER A 532 8.71 -2.59 -19.38
CA SER A 532 9.70 -2.21 -20.41
C SER A 532 10.52 -0.94 -20.10
N GLY A 533 10.71 -0.62 -18.82
CA GLY A 533 11.50 0.51 -18.32
C GLY A 533 10.83 1.86 -18.40
N ALA A 534 9.55 1.89 -18.74
CA ALA A 534 8.83 3.14 -19.00
C ALA A 534 7.72 3.44 -17.98
N ILE A 535 7.27 2.43 -17.25
CA ILE A 535 6.25 2.55 -16.20
C ILE A 535 6.73 1.73 -15.00
N ASP A 536 7.07 2.40 -13.90
CA ASP A 536 7.29 1.75 -12.61
C ASP A 536 5.91 1.32 -12.06
N MET A 537 5.78 0.06 -11.67
CA MET A 537 4.50 -0.54 -11.35
C MET A 537 4.52 -1.26 -10.01
N LYS A 538 3.42 -1.09 -9.28
CA LYS A 538 3.11 -1.83 -8.05
C LYS A 538 1.65 -2.23 -8.04
N CYS A 539 1.40 -3.52 -7.92
CA CYS A 539 0.07 -4.10 -7.86
C CYS A 539 -0.05 -4.92 -6.57
N THR A 540 -0.93 -4.51 -5.66
CA THR A 540 -1.32 -5.32 -4.51
C THR A 540 -2.49 -6.19 -4.89
N ALA A 541 -2.39 -7.50 -4.67
CA ALA A 541 -3.46 -8.47 -4.79
C ALA A 541 -3.83 -9.06 -3.44
N GLY A 542 -5.12 -8.99 -3.09
CA GLY A 542 -5.65 -9.55 -1.85
C GLY A 542 -7.05 -10.12 -2.02
N LEU A 543 -7.41 -11.06 -1.18
CA LEU A 543 -8.80 -11.50 -0.98
C LEU A 543 -9.00 -11.83 0.50
N TYR A 544 -10.25 -12.12 0.88
CA TYR A 544 -10.57 -12.41 2.27
C TYR A 544 -11.61 -13.50 2.41
N ARG A 545 -11.57 -14.18 3.56
CA ARG A 545 -12.41 -15.32 3.94
C ARG A 545 -13.90 -14.98 3.77
N SER A 546 -14.59 -15.81 2.99
CA SER A 546 -16.00 -15.61 2.61
C SER A 546 -16.69 -16.97 2.43
N ASP A 547 -18.02 -16.99 2.56
CA ASP A 547 -18.88 -18.15 2.32
C ASP A 547 -19.88 -17.94 1.15
N ASP A 548 -19.66 -16.92 0.32
CA ASP A 548 -20.61 -16.50 -0.70
C ASP A 548 -19.99 -16.40 -2.10
N ILE A 549 -19.15 -15.40 -2.36
CA ILE A 549 -18.51 -15.15 -3.66
C ILE A 549 -17.04 -14.78 -3.52
N VAL A 550 -16.31 -14.83 -4.62
CA VAL A 550 -14.93 -14.34 -4.66
C VAL A 550 -14.93 -12.81 -4.75
N ARG A 551 -14.25 -12.16 -3.81
CA ARG A 551 -13.95 -10.72 -3.83
C ARG A 551 -12.44 -10.55 -3.75
N ALA A 552 -11.83 -10.19 -4.87
CA ALA A 552 -10.42 -9.85 -4.92
C ALA A 552 -10.27 -8.33 -4.93
N VAL A 553 -9.49 -7.80 -3.99
CA VAL A 553 -9.19 -6.37 -3.85
C VAL A 553 -7.81 -6.12 -4.43
N TYR A 554 -7.76 -5.25 -5.42
CA TYR A 554 -6.55 -4.83 -6.11
C TYR A 554 -6.25 -3.37 -5.83
N LYS A 555 -4.99 -3.06 -5.51
CA LYS A 555 -4.48 -1.69 -5.46
C LYS A 555 -3.40 -1.52 -6.50
N LEU A 556 -3.58 -0.57 -7.40
CA LEU A 556 -2.71 -0.32 -8.52
C LEU A 556 -1.98 1.00 -8.28
N ARG A 557 -0.68 1.02 -8.50
CA ARG A 557 0.13 2.24 -8.64
C ARG A 557 1.03 2.10 -9.86
N TYR A 558 0.89 3.00 -10.81
CA TYR A 558 1.73 3.11 -11.99
C TYR A 558 2.33 4.51 -12.04
N ASP A 559 3.64 4.59 -12.20
CA ASP A 559 4.40 5.83 -12.26
C ASP A 559 5.13 5.88 -13.62
N VAL A 560 4.75 6.82 -14.48
CA VAL A 560 5.32 6.96 -15.82
C VAL A 560 6.70 7.62 -15.71
N THR A 561 7.73 6.93 -16.20
CA THR A 561 9.13 7.40 -16.12
C THR A 561 9.65 7.92 -17.46
N ASN A 562 9.04 7.50 -18.56
CA ASN A 562 9.45 7.87 -19.92
C ASN A 562 8.27 8.45 -20.72
N ASN A 563 8.55 9.20 -21.79
CA ASN A 563 7.50 9.59 -22.73
C ASN A 563 6.95 8.34 -23.45
N LEU A 564 5.63 8.16 -23.41
CA LEU A 564 4.94 6.99 -23.95
C LEU A 564 3.84 7.43 -24.90
N PRO A 565 4.00 7.22 -26.22
CA PRO A 565 2.93 7.44 -27.17
C PRO A 565 1.75 6.53 -26.85
N VAL A 566 0.60 7.13 -26.60
CA VAL A 566 -0.67 6.43 -26.35
C VAL A 566 -1.73 6.96 -27.28
N ASP A 567 -2.77 6.18 -27.50
CA ASP A 567 -3.97 6.59 -28.20
C ASP A 567 -5.15 5.94 -27.48
N ALA A 568 -6.24 6.68 -27.27
CA ALA A 568 -7.44 6.12 -26.66
C ALA A 568 -8.20 5.19 -27.63
N SER A 569 -8.00 5.36 -28.95
CA SER A 569 -8.66 4.56 -29.99
C SER A 569 -7.71 4.22 -31.15
N PRO A 570 -6.58 3.55 -30.88
CA PRO A 570 -5.64 3.18 -31.92
C PRO A 570 -6.24 2.19 -32.92
N ALA A 571 -5.73 2.24 -34.14
CA ALA A 571 -5.96 1.15 -35.09
C ALA A 571 -5.18 -0.09 -34.64
N GLY A 572 -5.89 -1.14 -34.25
CA GLY A 572 -5.25 -2.36 -33.73
C GLY A 572 -4.63 -2.14 -32.35
N ASN A 573 -3.50 -2.80 -32.11
CA ASN A 573 -2.75 -2.67 -30.85
C ASN A 573 -1.72 -1.53 -30.86
N SER A 574 -1.60 -0.72 -31.91
CA SER A 574 -0.54 0.30 -31.97
C SER A 574 -0.76 1.41 -30.94
N LYS A 575 0.13 1.63 -29.96
CA LYS A 575 -0.03 2.66 -28.90
C LYS A 575 -1.20 2.40 -27.94
N ARG A 576 -1.65 1.16 -27.82
CA ARG A 576 -2.72 0.78 -26.89
C ARG A 576 -2.19 0.67 -25.47
N ILE A 577 -2.92 1.22 -24.51
CA ILE A 577 -2.65 1.03 -23.08
C ILE A 577 -3.95 0.75 -22.33
N ALA A 578 -3.93 -0.27 -21.49
CA ALA A 578 -4.97 -0.60 -20.53
C ALA A 578 -4.33 -0.71 -19.15
N PHE A 579 -4.65 0.22 -18.24
CA PHE A 579 -4.14 0.21 -16.88
C PHE A 579 -4.65 -1.01 -16.09
N PHE A 580 -5.85 -1.49 -16.43
CA PHE A 580 -6.39 -2.76 -15.97
C PHE A 580 -7.30 -3.32 -17.07
N GLN A 581 -7.25 -4.64 -17.30
CA GLN A 581 -8.20 -5.33 -18.17
C GLN A 581 -9.09 -6.26 -17.34
N LEU A 582 -10.42 -6.10 -17.47
CA LEU A 582 -11.40 -7.13 -17.10
C LEU A 582 -11.67 -7.99 -18.34
N GLY A 583 -11.24 -9.24 -18.29
CA GLY A 583 -10.86 -10.00 -19.49
C GLY A 583 -9.36 -9.86 -19.75
N ALA A 584 -8.81 -10.70 -20.61
CA ALA A 584 -7.44 -10.54 -21.09
C ALA A 584 -7.35 -10.91 -22.56
N ASP A 585 -6.43 -10.27 -23.28
CA ASP A 585 -6.26 -10.53 -24.71
C ASP A 585 -5.90 -11.98 -24.99
N ASN A 586 -4.92 -12.52 -24.28
CA ASN A 586 -4.41 -13.87 -24.55
C ASN A 586 -4.94 -14.94 -23.57
N TYR A 587 -5.84 -14.59 -22.65
CA TYR A 587 -6.40 -15.56 -21.70
C TYR A 587 -7.83 -15.25 -21.27
N ASN A 588 -8.80 -15.44 -22.16
CA ASN A 588 -10.21 -15.48 -21.79
C ASN A 588 -10.73 -16.91 -21.96
N ASN A 589 -11.18 -17.53 -20.87
CA ASN A 589 -11.75 -18.90 -20.89
C ASN A 589 -13.28 -18.94 -20.93
N HIS A 590 -13.95 -17.78 -20.95
CA HIS A 590 -15.38 -17.69 -21.22
C HIS A 590 -15.71 -16.51 -22.14
N ASN A 591 -16.92 -16.53 -22.70
CA ASN A 591 -17.58 -15.45 -23.41
C ASN A 591 -18.73 -14.90 -22.57
N PHE A 592 -19.27 -13.75 -22.95
CA PHE A 592 -20.42 -13.13 -22.30
C PHE A 592 -21.24 -12.40 -23.36
N ASN A 593 -22.57 -12.45 -23.29
CA ASN A 593 -23.40 -11.81 -24.32
C ASN A 593 -23.74 -10.36 -24.00
N LYS A 594 -23.57 -9.96 -22.74
CA LYS A 594 -23.92 -8.65 -22.24
C LYS A 594 -22.79 -8.03 -21.43
N MET A 595 -22.68 -6.71 -21.57
CA MET A 595 -21.95 -5.85 -20.65
C MET A 595 -22.91 -4.81 -20.09
N ALA A 596 -22.74 -4.47 -18.82
CA ALA A 596 -23.43 -3.35 -18.19
C ALA A 596 -22.44 -2.48 -17.42
N ARG A 597 -22.80 -1.21 -17.25
CA ARG A 597 -22.14 -0.30 -16.32
C ARG A 597 -23.14 0.48 -15.49
N GLY A 598 -22.72 0.90 -14.33
CA GLY A 598 -23.51 1.78 -13.48
C GLY A 598 -22.68 2.45 -12.40
N ASP A 599 -23.39 3.06 -11.47
CA ASP A 599 -22.86 3.67 -10.25
C ASP A 599 -23.73 3.27 -9.05
N ILE A 600 -23.54 3.92 -7.90
CA ILE A 600 -24.29 3.64 -6.67
C ILE A 600 -25.82 3.77 -6.84
N ASN A 601 -26.31 4.50 -7.85
CA ASN A 601 -27.74 4.68 -8.11
C ASN A 601 -28.34 3.58 -9.01
N GLY A 602 -27.53 2.63 -9.47
CA GLY A 602 -27.95 1.51 -10.32
C GLY A 602 -27.32 1.52 -11.70
N MET A 603 -27.94 0.77 -12.62
CA MET A 603 -27.46 0.62 -13.99
C MET A 603 -27.69 1.89 -14.80
N ILE A 604 -26.65 2.34 -15.50
CA ILE A 604 -26.71 3.45 -16.46
C ILE A 604 -27.04 2.91 -17.86
N GLU A 605 -26.36 1.83 -18.27
CA GLU A 605 -26.59 1.20 -19.57
C GLU A 605 -26.17 -0.27 -19.59
N GLU A 606 -26.79 -1.02 -20.50
CA GLU A 606 -26.46 -2.41 -20.85
C GLU A 606 -26.44 -2.55 -22.38
N TRP A 607 -25.48 -3.32 -22.89
CA TRP A 607 -25.31 -3.50 -24.33
C TRP A 607 -24.73 -4.88 -24.68
N ASN A 608 -24.86 -5.24 -25.95
CA ASN A 608 -24.15 -6.39 -26.52
C ASN A 608 -22.74 -5.95 -26.96
N PRO A 609 -21.66 -6.54 -26.43
CA PRO A 609 -20.30 -6.13 -26.76
C PRO A 609 -19.91 -6.54 -28.19
N VAL A 610 -19.11 -5.71 -28.86
CA VAL A 610 -18.46 -6.10 -30.13
C VAL A 610 -17.25 -6.94 -29.80
N LYS A 611 -17.21 -8.17 -30.32
CA LYS A 611 -16.17 -9.17 -30.00
C LYS A 611 -15.24 -9.40 -31.18
N GLY A 612 -13.95 -9.55 -30.90
CA GLY A 612 -12.90 -9.71 -31.90
C GLY A 612 -12.70 -8.48 -32.77
N GLY A 613 -11.86 -8.61 -33.79
CA GLY A 613 -11.49 -7.51 -34.69
C GLY A 613 -10.26 -6.71 -34.25
N ASN A 614 -9.83 -6.87 -32.99
CA ASN A 614 -8.69 -6.15 -32.40
C ASN A 614 -8.86 -4.64 -32.57
N ASP A 615 -10.01 -4.13 -32.13
CA ASP A 615 -10.39 -2.72 -32.30
C ASP A 615 -11.30 -2.24 -31.16
N TYR A 616 -11.30 -0.93 -30.93
CA TYR A 616 -12.16 -0.30 -29.95
C TYR A 616 -13.58 -0.14 -30.49
N SER A 617 -14.55 -0.64 -29.72
CA SER A 617 -15.96 -0.45 -30.02
C SER A 617 -16.59 0.70 -29.24
N ARG A 618 -15.97 1.05 -28.12
CA ARG A 618 -16.31 2.16 -27.23
C ARG A 618 -15.03 2.69 -26.61
N VAL A 619 -14.90 4.01 -26.54
CA VAL A 619 -13.63 4.69 -26.23
C VAL A 619 -13.86 5.71 -25.12
N ALA A 620 -12.94 5.73 -24.15
CA ALA A 620 -12.81 6.74 -23.10
C ALA A 620 -14.15 7.17 -22.47
N ILE A 621 -14.98 6.20 -22.08
CA ILE A 621 -16.27 6.46 -21.44
C ILE A 621 -16.03 6.97 -20.02
N PRO A 622 -16.46 8.20 -19.67
CA PRO A 622 -16.28 8.73 -18.33
C PRO A 622 -17.23 8.07 -17.33
N CYS A 623 -16.68 7.77 -16.15
CA CYS A 623 -17.38 7.15 -15.04
C CYS A 623 -17.59 8.18 -13.93
N THR A 624 -18.54 9.10 -14.12
CA THR A 624 -18.75 10.27 -13.24
C THR A 624 -19.57 10.00 -11.99
N GLY A 625 -20.22 8.84 -11.90
CA GLY A 625 -21.01 8.46 -10.73
C GLY A 625 -20.15 7.92 -9.59
N GLU A 626 -20.69 7.94 -8.37
CA GLU A 626 -20.02 7.39 -7.20
C GLU A 626 -19.91 5.86 -7.29
N THR A 627 -18.73 5.32 -6.94
CA THR A 627 -18.41 3.89 -7.01
C THR A 627 -18.83 3.22 -8.34
N PRO A 628 -18.18 3.57 -9.47
CA PRO A 628 -18.48 2.96 -10.75
C PRO A 628 -18.32 1.44 -10.73
N TRP A 629 -19.24 0.73 -11.38
CA TRP A 629 -19.18 -0.72 -11.50
C TRP A 629 -19.48 -1.21 -12.91
N PHE A 630 -18.98 -2.41 -13.21
CA PHE A 630 -19.09 -3.06 -14.51
C PHE A 630 -19.42 -4.53 -14.36
N SER A 631 -20.25 -5.05 -15.27
CA SER A 631 -20.64 -6.45 -15.30
C SER A 631 -20.43 -7.04 -16.69
N LEU A 632 -19.86 -8.24 -16.73
CA LEU A 632 -19.82 -9.14 -17.89
C LEU A 632 -20.71 -10.34 -17.52
N HIS A 633 -21.91 -10.39 -18.10
CA HIS A 633 -22.94 -11.37 -17.76
C HIS A 633 -23.57 -12.01 -19.00
N GLU A 634 -24.48 -12.95 -18.77
CA GLU A 634 -24.83 -14.00 -19.73
C GLU A 634 -23.57 -14.77 -20.17
N ALA A 635 -22.72 -15.10 -19.18
CA ALA A 635 -21.47 -15.81 -19.40
C ALA A 635 -21.71 -17.22 -19.95
N ASN A 636 -20.87 -17.63 -20.89
CA ASN A 636 -20.92 -18.95 -21.53
C ASN A 636 -19.52 -19.43 -21.89
N SER A 637 -19.36 -20.74 -22.02
CA SER A 637 -18.04 -21.36 -22.18
C SER A 637 -17.34 -21.01 -23.51
N LYS A 638 -16.02 -20.79 -23.45
CA LYS A 638 -15.14 -20.89 -24.63
C LYS A 638 -15.02 -22.32 -25.15
N ASP A 639 -14.98 -23.28 -24.23
CA ASP A 639 -14.90 -24.71 -24.51
C ASP A 639 -16.23 -25.38 -24.17
N THR A 640 -17.08 -25.57 -25.18
CA THR A 640 -18.40 -26.20 -24.99
C THR A 640 -18.33 -27.68 -24.63
N SER A 641 -17.14 -28.30 -24.62
CA SER A 641 -16.96 -29.67 -24.12
C SER A 641 -16.88 -29.73 -22.59
N VAL A 642 -16.57 -28.60 -21.94
CA VAL A 642 -16.55 -28.47 -20.49
C VAL A 642 -17.93 -28.03 -20.00
N TYR A 643 -18.51 -28.80 -19.09
CA TYR A 643 -19.86 -28.60 -18.55
C TYR A 643 -19.82 -28.46 -17.02
N GLY A 644 -20.86 -27.88 -16.42
CA GLY A 644 -20.93 -27.55 -14.98
C GLY A 644 -21.38 -26.10 -14.78
N ALA A 645 -21.35 -25.63 -13.53
CA ALA A 645 -21.77 -24.28 -13.20
C ALA A 645 -20.75 -23.22 -13.65
N TRP A 646 -21.22 -22.17 -14.31
CA TRP A 646 -20.41 -21.03 -14.77
C TRP A 646 -20.64 -19.79 -13.88
N ALA A 647 -19.87 -18.74 -14.12
CA ALA A 647 -19.90 -17.53 -13.31
C ALA A 647 -19.77 -16.27 -14.17
N ASN A 648 -20.44 -15.21 -13.71
CA ASN A 648 -20.28 -13.87 -14.25
C ASN A 648 -19.11 -13.16 -13.56
N ARG A 649 -18.57 -12.15 -14.24
CA ARG A 649 -17.49 -11.31 -13.71
C ARG A 649 -17.97 -9.88 -13.54
N GLY A 650 -17.42 -9.21 -12.54
CA GLY A 650 -17.62 -7.77 -12.39
C GLY A 650 -16.41 -7.07 -11.83
N LEU A 651 -16.46 -5.75 -11.93
CA LEU A 651 -15.42 -4.84 -11.48
C LEU A 651 -16.07 -3.65 -10.78
N VAL A 652 -15.54 -3.27 -9.63
CA VAL A 652 -15.98 -2.08 -8.88
C VAL A 652 -14.78 -1.20 -8.64
N ILE A 653 -14.85 0.07 -9.06
CA ILE A 653 -13.79 1.05 -8.79
C ILE A 653 -14.14 1.78 -7.50
N ARG A 654 -13.37 1.55 -6.44
CA ARG A 654 -13.58 2.14 -5.10
C ARG A 654 -12.83 3.45 -4.94
N GLU A 655 -11.61 3.51 -5.45
CA GLU A 655 -10.74 4.69 -5.40
C GLU A 655 -10.04 4.84 -6.75
N TYR A 656 -9.86 6.09 -7.21
CA TYR A 656 -9.16 6.39 -8.45
C TYR A 656 -8.59 7.82 -8.40
N SER A 657 -7.29 7.95 -8.65
CA SER A 657 -6.59 9.22 -8.86
C SER A 657 -5.53 9.02 -9.94
N ALA A 658 -5.46 9.92 -10.90
CA ALA A 658 -4.44 9.84 -11.94
C ALA A 658 -4.02 11.23 -12.42
N ARG A 659 -2.78 11.30 -12.90
CA ARG A 659 -2.30 12.39 -13.75
C ARG A 659 -1.93 11.78 -15.10
N LEU A 660 -2.61 12.19 -16.17
CA LEU A 660 -2.44 11.64 -17.51
C LEU A 660 -2.21 12.76 -18.51
N GLY A 661 -1.10 12.71 -19.24
CA GLY A 661 -0.67 13.80 -20.13
C GLY A 661 -0.45 15.13 -19.39
N GLY A 662 -0.01 15.08 -18.12
CA GLY A 662 0.15 16.24 -17.26
C GLY A 662 -1.15 16.80 -16.66
N VAL A 663 -2.30 16.14 -16.86
CA VAL A 663 -3.61 16.61 -16.36
C VAL A 663 -4.10 15.71 -15.23
N GLU A 664 -4.38 16.33 -14.08
CA GLU A 664 -5.00 15.66 -12.93
C GLU A 664 -6.45 15.26 -13.24
N THR A 665 -6.82 14.05 -12.85
CA THR A 665 -8.18 13.53 -12.94
C THR A 665 -8.50 12.58 -11.78
N GLN A 666 -9.74 12.66 -11.32
CA GLN A 666 -10.33 11.75 -10.34
C GLN A 666 -11.45 10.91 -10.96
N THR A 667 -11.72 11.10 -12.27
CA THR A 667 -12.75 10.38 -12.99
C THR A 667 -12.12 9.25 -13.81
N PRO A 668 -12.39 7.98 -13.49
CA PRO A 668 -11.90 6.87 -14.29
C PRO A 668 -12.57 6.86 -15.68
N LEU A 669 -11.80 6.48 -16.68
CA LEU A 669 -12.24 6.34 -18.06
C LEU A 669 -12.13 4.89 -18.49
N VAL A 670 -13.20 4.34 -19.08
CA VAL A 670 -13.20 2.95 -19.55
C VAL A 670 -13.45 2.82 -21.05
N SER A 671 -12.81 1.85 -21.66
CA SER A 671 -12.97 1.51 -23.07
C SER A 671 -13.33 0.04 -23.25
N VAL A 672 -13.95 -0.30 -24.38
CA VAL A 672 -14.31 -1.68 -24.73
C VAL A 672 -13.55 -2.09 -25.98
N TYR A 673 -12.62 -3.02 -25.80
CA TYR A 673 -11.75 -3.52 -26.86
C TYR A 673 -12.18 -4.92 -27.29
N GLY A 674 -12.47 -5.11 -28.58
CA GLY A 674 -12.78 -6.42 -29.14
C GLY A 674 -11.50 -7.20 -29.38
N THR A 675 -11.30 -8.33 -28.70
CA THR A 675 -10.04 -9.10 -28.73
C THR A 675 -10.23 -10.49 -29.35
N GLU A 676 -9.18 -11.02 -29.98
CA GLU A 676 -9.19 -12.33 -30.62
C GLU A 676 -7.92 -13.14 -30.32
N ASN A 677 -8.11 -14.32 -29.72
CA ASN A 677 -7.01 -15.23 -29.36
C ASN A 677 -7.24 -16.62 -29.96
N GLY A 678 -6.36 -17.05 -30.86
CA GLY A 678 -6.47 -18.37 -31.50
C GLY A 678 -7.77 -18.58 -32.27
N GLY A 679 -8.36 -17.52 -32.82
CA GLY A 679 -9.67 -17.55 -33.51
C GLY A 679 -10.88 -17.42 -32.58
N TYR A 680 -10.67 -17.36 -31.26
CA TYR A 680 -11.73 -17.12 -30.29
C TYR A 680 -11.96 -15.62 -30.08
N LYS A 681 -13.16 -15.15 -30.40
CA LYS A 681 -13.54 -13.73 -30.30
C LYS A 681 -14.18 -13.43 -28.96
N SER A 682 -13.63 -12.44 -28.27
CA SER A 682 -14.13 -11.91 -27.00
C SER A 682 -14.03 -10.38 -27.00
N ALA A 683 -14.31 -9.76 -25.86
CA ALA A 683 -14.03 -8.35 -25.61
C ALA A 683 -13.45 -8.18 -24.19
N ASN A 684 -12.73 -7.09 -23.99
CA ASN A 684 -12.22 -6.67 -22.68
C ASN A 684 -12.84 -5.32 -22.32
N LEU A 685 -13.04 -5.09 -21.02
CA LEU A 685 -13.27 -3.77 -20.49
C LEU A 685 -11.95 -3.25 -19.90
N GLU A 686 -11.56 -2.04 -20.30
CA GLU A 686 -10.22 -1.51 -20.04
C GLU A 686 -10.28 -0.19 -19.30
N LEU A 687 -9.53 -0.06 -18.21
CA LEU A 687 -9.24 1.24 -17.62
C LEU A 687 -8.23 1.96 -18.54
N SER A 688 -8.64 3.09 -19.11
CA SER A 688 -8.04 3.67 -20.32
C SER A 688 -7.65 5.14 -20.15
N VAL A 689 -6.93 5.69 -21.15
CA VAL A 689 -6.55 7.10 -21.23
C VAL A 689 -7.66 7.97 -21.85
N PRO A 690 -7.68 9.29 -21.60
CA PRO A 690 -8.57 10.22 -22.29
C PRO A 690 -8.29 10.32 -23.80
N ASP A 691 -9.32 10.62 -24.59
CA ASP A 691 -9.26 10.72 -26.06
C ASP A 691 -8.44 11.91 -26.59
N ASN A 692 -8.24 12.93 -25.76
CA ASN A 692 -7.42 14.09 -26.08
C ASN A 692 -5.93 13.90 -25.72
N ILE A 693 -5.55 12.78 -25.09
CA ILE A 693 -4.17 12.49 -24.70
C ILE A 693 -3.53 11.54 -25.72
N THR A 694 -2.42 11.98 -26.31
CA THR A 694 -1.65 11.20 -27.30
C THR A 694 -0.30 10.71 -26.78
N GLU A 695 0.06 11.11 -25.56
CA GLU A 695 1.33 10.78 -24.93
C GLU A 695 1.17 10.88 -23.40
N LEU A 696 1.68 9.89 -22.69
CA LEU A 696 1.95 10.00 -21.25
C LEU A 696 3.38 10.51 -21.07
N ILE A 697 3.57 11.41 -20.10
CA ILE A 697 4.85 12.09 -19.86
C ILE A 697 5.45 11.67 -18.51
N PRO A 698 6.78 11.79 -18.32
CA PRO A 698 7.38 11.53 -17.01
C PRO A 698 6.73 12.33 -15.89
N GLY A 699 6.36 11.65 -14.80
CA GLY A 699 5.63 12.23 -13.67
C GLY A 699 4.10 12.14 -13.76
N ASP A 700 3.57 11.58 -14.85
CA ASP A 700 2.21 11.03 -14.89
C ASP A 700 2.12 9.80 -13.98
N TYR A 701 0.93 9.56 -13.44
CA TYR A 701 0.68 8.40 -12.59
C TYR A 701 -0.77 7.92 -12.67
N LEU A 702 -1.01 6.69 -12.25
CA LEU A 702 -2.33 6.18 -11.91
C LEU A 702 -2.28 5.46 -10.57
N GLU A 703 -3.27 5.73 -9.74
CA GLU A 703 -3.54 5.05 -8.49
C GLU A 703 -5.01 4.65 -8.43
N ALA A 704 -5.29 3.38 -8.17
CA ALA A 704 -6.67 2.90 -8.12
C ALA A 704 -6.83 1.74 -7.15
N GLN A 705 -7.99 1.69 -6.48
CA GLN A 705 -8.46 0.53 -5.75
C GLN A 705 -9.67 -0.06 -6.45
N ILE A 706 -9.57 -1.35 -6.78
CA ILE A 706 -10.56 -2.05 -7.60
C ILE A 706 -10.95 -3.36 -6.92
N VAL A 707 -12.24 -3.70 -6.94
CA VAL A 707 -12.75 -5.00 -6.49
C VAL A 707 -13.16 -5.82 -7.70
N TYR A 708 -12.47 -6.93 -7.92
CA TYR A 708 -12.83 -7.93 -8.91
C TYR A 708 -13.74 -9.00 -8.30
N LEU A 709 -14.87 -9.24 -8.96
CA LEU A 709 -15.94 -10.09 -8.49
C LEU A 709 -16.12 -11.29 -9.43
N ILE A 710 -16.23 -12.49 -8.85
CA ILE A 710 -16.61 -13.71 -9.56
C ILE A 710 -17.88 -14.25 -8.89
N VAL A 711 -19.00 -14.20 -9.60
CA VAL A 711 -20.33 -14.45 -9.02
C VAL A 711 -21.05 -15.61 -9.74
N PRO A 712 -21.73 -16.51 -9.02
CA PRO A 712 -22.58 -17.54 -9.64
C PRO A 712 -23.62 -16.92 -10.56
N GLN A 713 -24.04 -17.65 -11.60
CA GLN A 713 -25.09 -17.19 -12.51
C GLN A 713 -26.50 -17.50 -11.98
N TYR A 714 -26.70 -18.72 -11.46
CA TYR A 714 -28.02 -19.23 -11.10
C TYR A 714 -28.08 -19.71 -9.66
N ALA A 715 -29.22 -19.52 -9.01
CA ALA A 715 -29.46 -20.00 -7.65
C ALA A 715 -29.41 -21.53 -7.53
N GLU A 716 -29.78 -22.24 -8.59
CA GLU A 716 -29.74 -23.71 -8.64
C GLU A 716 -28.33 -24.27 -8.69
N ASP A 717 -27.36 -23.51 -9.20
CA ASP A 717 -25.96 -23.90 -9.29
C ASP A 717 -25.16 -23.61 -8.01
N TYR A 718 -25.64 -22.65 -7.19
CA TYR A 718 -24.99 -22.22 -5.96
C TYR A 718 -25.45 -23.06 -4.76
N TYR A 719 -24.52 -23.80 -4.15
CA TYR A 719 -24.78 -24.62 -2.96
C TYR A 719 -24.26 -24.02 -1.65
N GLY A 720 -23.67 -22.82 -1.71
CA GLY A 720 -23.12 -22.16 -0.53
C GLY A 720 -24.19 -21.75 0.48
N PRO A 721 -23.79 -21.44 1.71
CA PRO A 721 -24.71 -21.21 2.83
C PRO A 721 -25.45 -19.85 2.79
N ASN A 722 -25.03 -18.89 1.96
CA ASN A 722 -25.58 -17.55 1.97
C ASN A 722 -27.00 -17.49 1.36
N THR A 723 -28.02 -17.43 2.21
CA THR A 723 -29.43 -17.41 1.79
C THR A 723 -29.83 -16.12 1.10
N GLN A 724 -29.20 -14.99 1.45
CA GLN A 724 -29.50 -13.69 0.84
C GLN A 724 -28.99 -13.63 -0.60
N LEU A 725 -27.77 -14.12 -0.84
CA LEU A 725 -27.24 -14.29 -2.19
C LEU A 725 -28.09 -15.28 -3.01
N ASN A 726 -28.48 -16.43 -2.44
CA ASN A 726 -29.30 -17.40 -3.16
C ASN A 726 -30.66 -16.80 -3.58
N ALA A 727 -31.30 -16.03 -2.70
CA ALA A 727 -32.53 -15.31 -3.02
C ALA A 727 -32.32 -14.24 -4.11
N ALA A 728 -31.21 -13.49 -4.06
CA ALA A 728 -30.86 -12.51 -5.08
C ALA A 728 -30.62 -13.14 -6.46
N LEU A 729 -29.91 -14.28 -6.50
CA LEU A 729 -29.69 -15.08 -7.72
C LEU A 729 -31.00 -15.64 -8.29
N ALA A 730 -31.94 -16.05 -7.43
CA ALA A 730 -33.24 -16.55 -7.87
C ALA A 730 -34.12 -15.44 -8.47
N ALA A 731 -34.00 -14.22 -7.94
CA ALA A 731 -34.71 -13.05 -8.44
C ALA A 731 -34.11 -12.48 -9.73
N ASN A 732 -32.78 -12.48 -9.84
CA ASN A 732 -32.04 -11.87 -10.96
C ASN A 732 -30.98 -12.83 -11.53
N PRO A 733 -31.38 -13.97 -12.10
CA PRO A 733 -30.44 -14.95 -12.61
C PRO A 733 -29.62 -14.39 -13.78
N ASP A 734 -28.32 -14.69 -13.79
CA ASP A 734 -27.38 -14.42 -14.88
C ASP A 734 -27.35 -12.97 -15.37
N SER A 735 -27.35 -12.03 -14.42
CA SER A 735 -27.61 -10.61 -14.66
C SER A 735 -26.59 -9.69 -13.99
N TRP A 736 -26.63 -8.39 -14.34
CA TRP A 736 -25.73 -7.38 -13.75
C TRP A 736 -26.12 -7.01 -12.32
N GLU A 737 -27.36 -7.29 -11.91
CA GLU A 737 -27.95 -6.92 -10.63
C GLU A 737 -27.18 -7.52 -9.46
N ILE A 738 -26.52 -8.68 -9.64
CA ILE A 738 -25.67 -9.30 -8.60
C ILE A 738 -24.38 -8.49 -8.39
N ILE A 739 -23.78 -7.94 -9.44
CA ILE A 739 -22.62 -7.05 -9.33
C ILE A 739 -23.01 -5.71 -8.70
N TYR A 740 -24.17 -5.17 -9.07
CA TYR A 740 -24.71 -3.96 -8.45
C TYR A 740 -25.03 -4.18 -6.97
N ARG A 741 -25.63 -5.32 -6.60
CA ARG A 741 -25.86 -5.72 -5.19
C ARG A 741 -24.56 -5.65 -4.38
N GLU A 742 -23.48 -6.21 -4.90
CA GLU A 742 -22.16 -6.16 -4.25
C GLU A 742 -21.60 -4.74 -4.14
N THR A 743 -21.83 -3.92 -5.15
CA THR A 743 -21.38 -2.52 -5.15
C THR A 743 -22.11 -1.71 -4.08
N ALA A 744 -23.44 -1.74 -4.09
CA ALA A 744 -24.30 -0.95 -3.21
C ALA A 744 -24.35 -1.49 -1.78
N GLY A 745 -24.34 -2.82 -1.61
CA GLY A 745 -24.34 -3.46 -0.29
C GLY A 745 -23.05 -3.24 0.46
N ASN A 746 -21.89 -3.26 -0.23
CA ASN A 746 -20.57 -3.04 0.38
C ASN A 746 -20.03 -1.60 0.22
N ASP A 747 -20.85 -0.66 -0.25
CA ASP A 747 -20.64 0.76 -0.02
C ASP A 747 -20.92 1.03 1.47
N VAL A 748 -19.88 1.00 2.30
CA VAL A 748 -20.01 1.11 3.76
C VAL A 748 -19.70 2.53 4.24
N GLN A 749 -20.44 2.99 5.22
CA GLN A 749 -20.13 4.22 5.95
C GLN A 749 -19.55 3.87 7.31
N ILE A 750 -18.40 4.45 7.64
CA ILE A 750 -17.70 4.20 8.91
C ILE A 750 -17.73 5.47 9.75
N GLN A 751 -18.31 5.36 10.93
CA GLN A 751 -18.25 6.41 11.94
C GLN A 751 -17.28 5.97 13.04
N MET A 752 -16.16 6.67 13.16
CA MET A 752 -15.20 6.42 14.24
C MET A 752 -15.69 7.06 15.55
N ILE A 753 -15.67 6.29 16.63
CA ILE A 753 -15.90 6.77 18.00
C ILE A 753 -14.55 6.84 18.74
N ARG A 754 -13.66 5.87 18.49
CA ARG A 754 -12.31 5.79 19.04
C ARG A 754 -11.36 5.08 18.08
N GLY A 755 -10.10 5.52 18.04
CA GLY A 755 -9.09 5.06 17.09
C GLY A 755 -9.11 5.88 15.79
N ARG A 756 -8.25 5.53 14.84
CA ARG A 756 -8.10 6.26 13.57
C ARG A 756 -8.48 5.36 12.40
N LEU A 757 -9.40 5.83 11.56
CA LEU A 757 -9.70 5.19 10.27
C LEU A 757 -8.51 5.35 9.34
N VAL A 758 -7.96 4.23 8.84
CA VAL A 758 -6.89 4.21 7.85
C VAL A 758 -7.46 3.94 6.46
N GLN A 759 -8.46 3.05 6.38
CA GLN A 759 -9.09 2.64 5.12
C GLN A 759 -10.52 2.16 5.39
N ASN A 760 -11.45 2.43 4.47
CA ASN A 760 -12.86 2.03 4.57
C ASN A 760 -13.13 0.60 4.04
N TYR A 761 -12.44 0.16 2.98
CA TYR A 761 -12.67 -1.14 2.34
C TYR A 761 -11.38 -1.77 1.79
N PRO A 762 -11.03 -3.00 2.22
CA PRO A 762 -11.29 -3.57 3.54
C PRO A 762 -11.06 -2.56 4.66
N LEU A 763 -11.85 -2.63 5.74
CA LEU A 763 -11.73 -1.71 6.86
C LEU A 763 -10.41 -1.92 7.61
N ILE A 764 -9.66 -0.83 7.79
CA ILE A 764 -8.46 -0.79 8.62
C ILE A 764 -8.62 0.34 9.64
N VAL A 765 -8.55 -0.03 10.92
CA VAL A 765 -8.59 0.88 12.06
C VAL A 765 -7.27 0.78 12.82
N LYS A 766 -6.57 1.90 12.99
CA LYS A 766 -5.39 1.99 13.85
C LYS A 766 -5.81 2.30 15.28
N VAL A 767 -5.32 1.53 16.25
CA VAL A 767 -5.57 1.78 17.67
C VAL A 767 -4.83 3.03 18.13
N CYS A 768 -5.57 3.93 18.79
CA CYS A 768 -5.08 5.15 19.45
C CYS A 768 -5.71 5.21 20.85
N GLY A 769 -5.10 4.50 21.79
CA GLY A 769 -5.69 4.18 23.10
C GLY A 769 -6.92 3.25 23.07
N GLY A 770 -7.57 3.00 21.94
CA GLY A 770 -8.63 2.01 21.77
C GLY A 770 -9.17 2.01 20.35
N ALA A 771 -10.18 1.16 20.09
CA ALA A 771 -10.91 1.13 18.82
C ALA A 771 -12.41 0.91 19.09
N GLU A 772 -13.24 1.86 18.67
CA GLU A 772 -14.71 1.80 18.76
C GLU A 772 -15.27 2.53 17.55
N PHE A 773 -16.21 1.92 16.84
CA PHE A 773 -16.69 2.42 15.56
C PHE A 773 -18.03 1.81 15.17
N GLU A 774 -18.79 2.53 14.36
CA GLU A 774 -20.03 2.06 13.75
C GLU A 774 -19.84 1.87 12.26
N ILE A 775 -20.42 0.80 11.73
CA ILE A 775 -20.43 0.47 10.30
C ILE A 775 -21.89 0.46 9.84
N THR A 776 -22.21 1.27 8.84
CA THR A 776 -23.53 1.28 8.20
C THR A 776 -23.44 0.68 6.80
N GLY A 777 -24.21 -0.37 6.56
CA GLY A 777 -24.14 -1.20 5.34
C GLY A 777 -23.25 -2.43 5.51
N GLY A 778 -22.86 -3.04 4.40
CA GLY A 778 -22.13 -4.31 4.34
C GLY A 778 -23.07 -5.49 4.02
N ILE A 779 -22.59 -6.42 3.19
CA ILE A 779 -23.23 -7.71 2.89
C ILE A 779 -22.17 -8.81 2.80
N GLY A 780 -22.57 -10.08 2.93
CA GLY A 780 -21.61 -11.18 3.00
C GLY A 780 -20.66 -11.05 4.20
N TYR A 781 -19.47 -11.61 4.08
CA TYR A 781 -18.41 -11.41 5.06
C TYR A 781 -17.67 -10.09 4.81
N PHE A 782 -17.60 -9.23 5.82
CA PHE A 782 -16.91 -7.95 5.77
C PHE A 782 -15.58 -8.00 6.56
N PRO A 783 -14.44 -7.65 5.95
CA PRO A 783 -13.13 -7.69 6.60
C PRO A 783 -12.88 -6.47 7.50
N ILE A 784 -12.42 -6.71 8.73
CA ILE A 784 -12.04 -5.69 9.72
C ILE A 784 -10.63 -6.00 10.20
N THR A 785 -9.69 -5.07 9.99
CA THR A 785 -8.33 -5.15 10.52
C THR A 785 -8.11 -4.07 11.57
N ILE A 786 -7.62 -4.47 12.74
CA ILE A 786 -7.19 -3.57 13.79
C ILE A 786 -5.66 -3.60 13.86
N GLU A 787 -5.02 -2.45 13.64
CA GLU A 787 -3.56 -2.31 13.60
C GLU A 787 -3.02 -1.58 14.82
N ASN A 788 -1.68 -1.59 14.95
CA ASN A 788 -0.95 -0.95 16.02
C ASN A 788 -1.31 -1.53 17.40
N LEU A 789 -1.29 -2.85 17.54
CA LEU A 789 -1.49 -3.51 18.84
C LEU A 789 -0.13 -3.82 19.49
N PRO A 790 0.01 -3.64 20.81
CA PRO A 790 1.27 -3.94 21.52
C PRO A 790 1.49 -5.43 21.83
N ALA A 791 0.51 -6.30 21.56
CA ALA A 791 0.63 -7.74 21.75
C ALA A 791 -0.12 -8.51 20.66
N SER A 792 0.23 -9.79 20.48
CA SER A 792 -0.42 -10.66 19.50
C SER A 792 -1.80 -11.19 19.92
N LYS A 793 -2.13 -11.12 21.22
CA LYS A 793 -3.33 -11.77 21.81
C LYS A 793 -3.87 -11.00 23.02
N GLY A 794 -5.01 -11.46 23.52
CA GLY A 794 -5.68 -10.89 24.71
C GLY A 794 -6.79 -9.91 24.37
N TYR A 795 -7.07 -9.70 23.08
CA TYR A 795 -8.10 -8.80 22.60
C TYR A 795 -9.37 -9.55 22.22
N ARG A 796 -10.51 -8.86 22.30
CA ARG A 796 -11.80 -9.32 21.79
C ARG A 796 -12.45 -8.21 20.98
N LEU A 797 -12.85 -8.53 19.76
CA LEU A 797 -13.75 -7.69 18.98
C LEU A 797 -15.17 -7.99 19.45
N GLU A 798 -15.89 -6.97 19.90
CA GLU A 798 -17.25 -7.07 20.42
C GLU A 798 -18.20 -6.25 19.55
N GLN A 799 -19.43 -6.73 19.39
CA GLN A 799 -20.52 -6.00 18.73
C GLN A 799 -21.60 -5.66 19.76
N ASN A 800 -22.16 -4.45 19.69
CA ASN A 800 -23.33 -4.08 20.48
C ASN A 800 -24.59 -4.66 19.84
N ILE A 801 -25.30 -5.52 20.57
CA ILE A 801 -26.56 -6.13 20.17
C ILE A 801 -27.58 -5.82 21.25
N LEU A 802 -28.57 -4.99 20.92
CA LEU A 802 -29.65 -4.58 21.82
C LEU A 802 -29.16 -3.97 23.15
N GLY A 803 -28.05 -3.22 23.11
CA GLY A 803 -27.45 -2.57 24.29
C GLY A 803 -26.43 -3.43 25.03
N GLU A 804 -26.26 -4.71 24.68
CA GLU A 804 -25.27 -5.62 25.26
C GLU A 804 -24.07 -5.80 24.33
N TRP A 805 -22.86 -5.78 24.90
CA TRP A 805 -21.62 -6.03 24.15
C TRP A 805 -21.32 -7.52 24.10
N ILE A 806 -21.39 -8.09 22.91
CA ILE A 806 -21.21 -9.53 22.68
C ILE A 806 -19.90 -9.75 21.89
N PRO A 807 -18.97 -10.57 22.40
CA PRO A 807 -17.77 -10.94 21.65
C PRO A 807 -18.12 -11.66 20.35
N ILE A 808 -17.46 -11.27 19.27
CA ILE A 808 -17.51 -11.99 18.00
C ILE A 808 -16.70 -13.27 18.16
N ASP A 809 -17.38 -14.41 18.01
CA ASP A 809 -16.79 -15.73 18.08
C ASP A 809 -17.35 -16.58 16.94
N GLN A 810 -16.47 -17.01 16.04
CA GLN A 810 -16.78 -17.90 14.91
C GLN A 810 -15.92 -19.16 14.97
N SER A 811 -15.48 -19.51 16.18
CA SER A 811 -14.60 -20.63 16.40
C SER A 811 -15.24 -21.98 16.06
N VAL A 812 -14.45 -22.85 15.44
CA VAL A 812 -14.75 -24.29 15.34
C VAL A 812 -13.74 -25.07 16.19
N HIS A 813 -12.49 -24.63 16.20
CA HIS A 813 -11.38 -25.24 16.95
C HIS A 813 -10.76 -24.29 17.98
N GLY A 814 -11.45 -23.22 18.38
CA GLY A 814 -10.98 -22.22 19.34
C GLY A 814 -10.54 -20.93 18.65
N SER A 815 -9.26 -20.57 18.67
CA SER A 815 -8.80 -19.29 18.08
C SER A 815 -8.73 -19.29 16.54
N ASP A 816 -9.54 -20.10 15.85
CA ASP A 816 -9.47 -20.36 14.41
C ASP A 816 -10.39 -19.47 13.55
N PHE A 817 -10.59 -18.20 13.90
CA PHE A 817 -11.46 -17.30 13.10
C PHE A 817 -10.88 -15.91 12.87
N TRP A 818 -9.72 -15.63 13.46
CA TRP A 818 -8.98 -14.39 13.32
C TRP A 818 -7.54 -14.70 12.90
N GLN A 819 -6.86 -13.68 12.38
CA GLN A 819 -5.49 -13.74 11.92
C GLN A 819 -4.68 -12.69 12.68
N CYS A 820 -3.42 -13.02 13.01
CA CYS A 820 -2.46 -12.08 13.55
C CYS A 820 -1.33 -11.89 12.54
N ASN A 821 -0.81 -10.66 12.43
CA ASN A 821 0.42 -10.36 11.71
C ASN A 821 1.29 -9.45 12.57
N TYR A 822 2.60 -9.71 12.60
CA TYR A 822 3.58 -8.84 13.22
C TYR A 822 4.22 -7.94 12.16
N ASP A 823 4.22 -6.63 12.41
CA ASP A 823 4.93 -5.63 11.62
C ASP A 823 6.27 -5.35 12.29
N ALA A 824 7.36 -5.77 11.63
CA ALA A 824 8.72 -5.60 12.14
C ALA A 824 9.18 -4.13 12.14
N ALA A 825 8.68 -3.30 11.21
CA ALA A 825 9.08 -1.89 11.11
C ALA A 825 8.54 -1.09 12.29
N CYS A 826 7.28 -1.31 12.66
CA CYS A 826 6.63 -0.64 13.78
C CYS A 826 6.72 -1.43 15.10
N ARG A 827 7.24 -2.67 15.08
CA ARG A 827 7.28 -3.62 16.21
C ARG A 827 5.92 -3.80 16.89
N SER A 828 4.86 -3.89 16.09
CA SER A 828 3.48 -3.99 16.56
C SER A 828 2.73 -5.12 15.85
N TRP A 829 1.53 -5.44 16.33
CA TRP A 829 0.67 -6.48 15.77
C TRP A 829 -0.57 -5.88 15.12
N SER A 830 -1.12 -6.60 14.15
CA SER A 830 -2.45 -6.38 13.63
C SER A 830 -3.31 -7.62 13.77
N LEU A 831 -4.59 -7.45 14.09
CA LEU A 831 -5.60 -8.51 14.11
C LEU A 831 -6.62 -8.31 12.99
N SER A 832 -6.81 -9.32 12.16
CA SER A 832 -7.79 -9.30 11.08
C SER A 832 -8.90 -10.31 11.34
N PHE A 833 -10.14 -9.85 11.12
CA PHE A 833 -11.38 -10.61 11.22
C PHE A 833 -12.16 -10.50 9.91
N THR A 834 -13.02 -11.47 9.64
CA THR A 834 -14.16 -11.27 8.73
C THR A 834 -15.44 -11.54 9.51
N VAL A 835 -16.41 -10.64 9.40
CA VAL A 835 -17.67 -10.67 10.18
C VAL A 835 -18.84 -10.77 9.22
N PRO A 836 -19.88 -11.60 9.47
CA PRO A 836 -21.03 -11.71 8.58
C PRO A 836 -21.97 -10.51 8.72
N PHE A 837 -22.32 -9.89 7.59
CA PHE A 837 -23.08 -8.65 7.51
C PHE A 837 -24.45 -8.77 6.87
N ASP A 838 -24.79 -9.93 6.29
CA ASP A 838 -26.09 -10.15 5.67
C ASP A 838 -27.27 -9.85 6.60
N THR A 839 -28.29 -9.24 6.02
CA THR A 839 -29.58 -8.92 6.65
C THR A 839 -30.70 -9.37 5.73
N GLU A 840 -31.91 -9.52 6.27
CA GLU A 840 -33.07 -9.87 5.46
C GLU A 840 -33.29 -8.81 4.36
N ASN A 841 -33.29 -9.26 3.09
CA ASN A 841 -33.40 -8.42 1.89
C ASN A 841 -32.29 -7.35 1.77
N ASP A 842 -31.09 -7.63 2.29
CA ASP A 842 -29.91 -6.75 2.19
C ASP A 842 -30.17 -5.33 2.73
N GLN A 843 -31.01 -5.21 3.77
CA GLN A 843 -31.26 -3.95 4.45
C GLN A 843 -29.97 -3.34 5.02
N ARG A 844 -29.72 -2.08 4.67
CA ARG A 844 -28.61 -1.28 5.20
C ARG A 844 -28.88 -0.98 6.69
N THR A 845 -28.06 -1.57 7.57
CA THR A 845 -28.18 -1.41 9.03
C THR A 845 -26.88 -0.88 9.61
N THR A 846 -26.96 -0.20 10.76
CA THR A 846 -25.80 0.28 11.51
C THR A 846 -25.44 -0.74 12.59
N ARG A 847 -24.18 -1.16 12.64
CA ARG A 847 -23.62 -2.09 13.63
C ARG A 847 -22.49 -1.39 14.38
N HIS A 848 -22.52 -1.48 15.70
CA HIS A 848 -21.55 -0.83 16.57
C HIS A 848 -20.56 -1.86 17.11
N PHE A 849 -19.26 -1.61 16.92
CA PHE A 849 -18.16 -2.48 17.31
C PHE A 849 -17.18 -1.78 18.25
N ARG A 850 -16.51 -2.56 19.10
CA ARG A 850 -15.35 -2.13 19.86
C ARG A 850 -14.32 -3.24 20.03
N LEU A 851 -13.05 -2.87 20.17
CA LEU A 851 -12.00 -3.77 20.61
C LEU A 851 -11.77 -3.60 22.12
N THR A 852 -11.80 -4.69 22.87
CA THR A 852 -11.44 -4.73 24.30
C THR A 852 -10.19 -5.57 24.51
N GLY A 853 -9.38 -5.25 25.52
CA GLY A 853 -8.17 -6.01 25.84
C GLY A 853 -7.35 -5.37 26.97
N PRO A 854 -6.53 -6.15 27.70
CA PRO A 854 -5.82 -5.68 28.88
C PRO A 854 -4.71 -4.67 28.58
N TYR A 855 -4.30 -4.56 27.31
CA TYR A 855 -3.22 -3.69 26.85
C TYR A 855 -3.71 -2.43 26.14
N LEU A 856 -5.03 -2.21 26.09
CA LEU A 856 -5.60 -0.98 25.56
C LEU A 856 -5.72 0.03 26.69
N SER A 857 -5.20 1.25 26.52
CA SER A 857 -5.34 2.29 27.54
C SER A 857 -6.81 2.72 27.65
N GLU A 858 -7.44 2.70 28.81
CA GLU A 858 -8.81 3.27 28.91
C GLU A 858 -8.82 4.79 28.74
N THR A 859 -7.65 5.43 28.82
CA THR A 859 -7.51 6.88 28.93
C THR A 859 -7.31 7.61 27.60
N GLY A 860 -6.79 6.96 26.54
CA GLY A 860 -6.47 7.66 25.27
C GLY A 860 -5.18 8.47 25.36
N SER A 861 -4.20 7.97 26.10
CA SER A 861 -2.95 8.68 26.43
C SER A 861 -1.86 8.58 25.35
N ASP A 862 -1.97 7.63 24.43
CA ASP A 862 -1.13 7.51 23.23
C ASP A 862 -1.82 8.29 22.11
N LEU A 863 -1.38 9.53 21.90
CA LEU A 863 -1.98 10.52 21.01
C LEU A 863 -1.41 10.46 19.59
N ASN A 864 -0.16 10.03 19.43
CA ASN A 864 0.46 9.86 18.11
C ASN A 864 0.17 8.45 17.51
N CYS A 865 -0.44 7.56 18.30
CA CYS A 865 -0.72 6.18 17.96
C CYS A 865 0.55 5.39 17.62
N ASP A 866 1.60 5.50 18.42
CA ASP A 866 2.86 4.76 18.24
C ASP A 866 3.07 3.62 19.26
N ASN A 867 2.03 3.33 20.06
CA ASN A 867 2.05 2.36 21.16
C ASN A 867 2.99 2.70 22.31
N ARG A 868 3.47 3.94 22.38
CA ARG A 868 4.20 4.48 23.52
C ARG A 868 3.37 5.58 24.13
N VAL A 869 3.70 5.85 25.39
CA VAL A 869 3.23 7.03 26.09
C VAL A 869 4.51 7.74 26.46
N ASP A 870 4.95 8.62 25.58
CA ASP A 870 6.28 9.19 25.61
C ASP A 870 6.24 10.73 25.44
N PRO A 871 7.40 11.41 25.41
CA PRO A 871 7.42 12.86 25.27
C PRO A 871 6.78 13.38 23.98
N ASP A 872 6.62 12.57 22.93
CA ASP A 872 5.94 12.97 21.70
C ASP A 872 4.42 12.99 21.89
N ASP A 873 3.86 12.09 22.69
CA ASP A 873 2.46 12.20 23.15
C ASP A 873 2.26 13.40 24.05
N LEU A 874 3.22 13.70 24.92
CA LEU A 874 3.17 14.91 25.73
C LEU A 874 3.27 16.17 24.86
N ARG A 875 4.01 16.13 23.75
CA ARG A 875 4.07 17.22 22.76
C ARG A 875 2.76 17.37 22.00
N LEU A 876 2.12 16.27 21.60
CA LEU A 876 0.79 16.32 20.98
C LEU A 876 -0.30 16.74 21.97
N PHE A 877 -0.19 16.34 23.23
CA PHE A 877 -1.08 16.80 24.29
C PHE A 877 -0.84 18.27 24.58
N ALA A 878 0.42 18.70 24.63
CA ALA A 878 0.78 20.10 24.79
C ALA A 878 0.29 20.91 23.57
N SER A 879 0.42 20.40 22.35
CA SER A 879 -0.10 21.07 21.16
C SER A 879 -1.62 21.09 21.13
N ASP A 880 -2.33 20.01 21.49
CA ASP A 880 -3.79 19.98 21.59
C ASP A 880 -4.29 20.84 22.76
N TRP A 881 -3.56 20.90 23.88
CA TRP A 881 -3.81 21.80 25.00
C TRP A 881 -3.61 23.25 24.56
N LEU A 882 -2.51 23.56 23.87
CA LEU A 882 -2.24 24.87 23.28
C LEU A 882 -3.31 25.24 22.25
N ASP A 883 -3.67 24.34 21.34
CA ASP A 883 -4.71 24.53 20.33
C ASP A 883 -6.09 24.69 20.97
N THR A 884 -6.37 24.01 22.08
CA THR A 884 -7.61 24.23 22.87
C THR A 884 -7.67 25.66 23.42
N TYR A 885 -6.54 26.28 23.75
CA TYR A 885 -6.47 27.66 24.26
C TYR A 885 -6.14 28.71 23.17
N GLN A 886 -5.66 28.30 21.99
CA GLN A 886 -5.46 29.15 20.81
C GLN A 886 -6.69 29.17 19.89
N SER A 887 -7.53 28.13 19.90
CA SER A 887 -8.79 28.06 19.15
C SER A 887 -9.91 28.94 19.70
N GLU A 888 -9.73 29.57 20.86
CA GLU A 888 -10.57 30.70 21.28
C GLU A 888 -10.15 32.04 20.62
N THR A 889 -9.18 32.05 19.69
CA THR A 889 -8.71 33.27 19.01
C THR A 889 -8.63 33.23 17.49
N GLY A 890 -8.88 32.10 16.81
CA GLY A 890 -8.88 32.00 15.34
C GLY A 890 -10.28 31.82 14.75
N SER A 891 -10.79 32.80 14.00
CA SER A 891 -12.18 32.84 13.54
C SER A 891 -12.43 32.11 12.21
N GLU A 892 -13.52 31.33 12.12
CA GLU A 892 -13.97 30.46 11.00
C GLU A 892 -14.03 31.12 9.60
N PHE A 893 -13.94 32.45 9.52
CA PHE A 893 -14.02 33.22 8.28
C PHE A 893 -12.68 33.43 7.55
N ASP A 894 -11.55 33.08 8.15
CA ASP A 894 -10.22 33.30 7.54
C ASP A 894 -9.99 32.49 6.26
N GLN A 895 -10.65 31.33 6.12
CA GLN A 895 -10.63 30.52 4.89
C GLN A 895 -11.20 31.24 3.65
N TYR A 896 -11.94 32.35 3.83
CA TYR A 896 -12.52 33.13 2.74
C TYR A 896 -11.72 34.41 2.43
N CYS A 897 -10.61 34.65 3.13
CA CYS A 897 -9.76 35.82 2.93
C CYS A 897 -8.98 35.70 1.62
N LEU A 898 -9.15 36.68 0.73
CA LEU A 898 -8.47 36.75 -0.58
C LEU A 898 -7.18 37.58 -0.54
N GLY A 899 -7.04 38.45 0.47
CA GLY A 899 -5.87 39.29 0.67
C GLY A 899 -6.01 40.11 1.94
N TRP A 900 -4.92 40.20 2.70
CA TRP A 900 -4.82 40.98 3.93
C TRP A 900 -3.52 41.79 3.96
N TRP A 901 -3.63 43.10 3.79
CA TRP A 901 -2.48 44.01 3.86
C TRP A 901 -2.56 44.80 5.17
N LYS A 902 -1.72 44.39 6.13
CA LYS A 902 -1.56 45.10 7.40
C LYS A 902 -0.95 46.49 7.23
N PHE A 903 -0.11 46.68 6.20
CA PHE A 903 0.67 47.89 5.97
C PHE A 903 1.73 48.20 7.05
N ASP A 904 2.23 47.15 7.69
CA ASP A 904 3.25 47.20 8.75
C ASP A 904 4.68 47.44 8.25
N GLU A 905 4.90 47.48 6.94
CA GLU A 905 6.21 47.73 6.37
C GLU A 905 6.76 49.10 6.80
N THR A 906 8.08 49.17 6.97
CA THR A 906 8.77 50.42 7.39
C THR A 906 9.39 51.17 6.21
N SER A 907 9.49 50.50 5.05
CA SER A 907 10.01 51.01 3.77
C SER A 907 9.69 50.01 2.66
N GLY A 908 9.81 50.43 1.41
CA GLY A 908 9.67 49.62 0.21
C GLY A 908 8.50 50.05 -0.67
N THR A 909 8.44 49.46 -1.87
CA THR A 909 7.37 49.70 -2.86
C THR A 909 6.37 48.53 -2.94
N ALA A 910 6.24 47.76 -1.87
CA ALA A 910 5.33 46.62 -1.80
C ALA A 910 4.68 46.57 -0.41
N ALA A 911 3.38 46.30 -0.37
CA ALA A 911 2.66 45.88 0.83
C ALA A 911 2.49 44.35 0.75
N PHE A 912 2.99 43.63 1.75
CA PHE A 912 2.94 42.17 1.75
C PHE A 912 1.56 41.67 2.19
N ASP A 913 1.12 40.60 1.56
CA ASP A 913 -0.14 39.92 1.90
C ASP A 913 0.07 38.94 3.05
N SER A 914 -0.64 39.17 4.15
CA SER A 914 -0.64 38.37 5.39
C SER A 914 -1.70 37.27 5.41
N SER A 915 -2.51 37.12 4.35
CA SER A 915 -3.56 36.09 4.26
C SER A 915 -3.04 34.69 3.96
N GLY A 916 -1.77 34.55 3.56
CA GLY A 916 -1.17 33.29 3.10
C GLY A 916 -1.32 33.03 1.60
N ASN A 917 -1.94 33.94 0.84
CA ASN A 917 -2.16 33.79 -0.61
C ASN A 917 -1.11 34.48 -1.50
N GLU A 918 -0.11 35.14 -0.91
CA GLU A 918 1.00 35.82 -1.60
C GLU A 918 0.58 36.94 -2.58
N HIS A 919 -0.59 37.56 -2.39
CA HIS A 919 -1.12 38.63 -3.24
C HIS A 919 -0.56 40.02 -2.90
N ASN A 920 0.77 40.18 -2.91
CA ASN A 920 1.42 41.44 -2.53
C ASN A 920 0.98 42.64 -3.41
N ALA A 921 0.60 43.76 -2.78
CA ALA A 921 0.18 44.96 -3.50
C ALA A 921 1.39 45.87 -3.82
N ALA A 922 1.44 46.42 -5.04
CA ALA A 922 2.52 47.30 -5.46
C ALA A 922 2.24 48.75 -5.04
N VAL A 923 3.10 49.31 -4.19
CA VAL A 923 3.03 50.70 -3.72
C VAL A 923 3.88 51.59 -4.61
N ASN A 924 3.32 52.70 -5.10
CA ASN A 924 4.00 53.55 -6.09
C ASN A 924 5.06 54.51 -5.50
N ILE A 925 5.21 54.59 -4.18
CA ILE A 925 6.20 55.44 -3.48
C ILE A 925 6.71 54.78 -2.19
N ASP A 926 8.01 54.84 -1.97
CA ASP A 926 8.71 54.19 -0.84
C ASP A 926 8.52 54.93 0.50
N THR A 927 8.22 56.23 0.48
CA THR A 927 8.13 57.07 1.69
C THR A 927 6.73 57.17 2.31
N ALA A 928 5.80 56.30 1.92
CA ALA A 928 4.40 56.38 2.37
C ALA A 928 4.14 55.67 3.71
N TRP A 929 5.08 54.87 4.21
CA TRP A 929 4.92 54.16 5.48
C TRP A 929 5.04 55.09 6.69
N THR A 930 4.12 55.01 7.62
CA THR A 930 4.07 55.84 8.84
C THR A 930 3.47 55.05 10.00
N GLU A 931 3.61 55.52 11.24
CA GLU A 931 2.95 54.92 12.41
C GLU A 931 1.42 54.87 12.20
N GLY A 932 0.84 53.69 12.41
CA GLY A 932 -0.54 53.35 12.07
C GLY A 932 -1.50 53.33 13.25
N ARG A 933 -2.57 52.56 13.12
CA ARG A 933 -3.48 52.22 14.22
C ARG A 933 -2.91 51.08 15.06
N ASP A 934 -2.41 50.04 14.39
CA ASP A 934 -1.70 48.91 14.97
C ASP A 934 -0.44 48.70 14.12
N GLY A 935 0.75 48.84 14.72
CA GLY A 935 2.01 48.88 13.96
C GLY A 935 2.13 50.09 13.03
N ASN A 936 2.32 49.87 11.72
CA ASN A 936 2.42 50.93 10.71
C ASN A 936 1.17 50.99 9.82
N ALA A 937 1.01 52.10 9.10
CA ALA A 937 -0.02 52.30 8.11
C ALA A 937 0.57 52.90 6.84
N LEU A 938 -0.18 52.78 5.74
CA LEU A 938 0.17 53.43 4.49
C LEU A 938 -0.48 54.82 4.41
N ASN A 939 0.34 55.86 4.30
CA ASN A 939 -0.07 57.25 4.19
C ASN A 939 -0.31 57.65 2.73
N PHE A 940 -1.56 57.92 2.40
CA PHE A 940 -1.98 58.40 1.09
C PHE A 940 -1.96 59.92 1.06
N THR A 941 -1.03 60.50 0.30
CA THR A 941 -0.80 61.95 0.26
C THR A 941 -1.50 62.64 -0.93
N GLY A 942 -2.42 61.95 -1.61
CA GLY A 942 -3.09 62.44 -2.83
C GLY A 942 -2.36 62.12 -4.14
N ASN A 943 -1.30 61.31 -4.10
CA ASN A 943 -0.64 60.68 -5.24
C ASN A 943 -0.16 59.24 -4.95
N THR A 944 -0.28 58.77 -3.70
CA THR A 944 0.04 57.39 -3.29
C THR A 944 -1.04 56.43 -3.80
N THR A 945 -0.65 55.23 -4.23
CA THR A 945 -1.55 54.13 -4.61
C THR A 945 -0.96 52.79 -4.20
N ALA A 946 -1.78 51.84 -3.77
CA ALA A 946 -1.40 50.43 -3.67
C ALA A 946 -2.21 49.61 -4.67
N ALA A 947 -1.53 49.05 -5.68
CA ALA A 947 -2.15 48.26 -6.75
C ALA A 947 -2.20 46.78 -6.36
N VAL A 948 -3.41 46.25 -6.18
CA VAL A 948 -3.65 44.85 -5.83
C VAL A 948 -3.60 44.00 -7.10
N PRO A 949 -2.89 42.85 -7.11
CA PRO A 949 -2.82 41.99 -8.27
C PRO A 949 -4.19 41.42 -8.64
N GLN A 950 -4.47 41.29 -9.94
CA GLN A 950 -5.75 40.77 -10.44
C GLN A 950 -6.12 39.40 -9.85
N ALA A 951 -5.11 38.55 -9.59
CA ALA A 951 -5.31 37.21 -9.00
C ALA A 951 -6.05 37.24 -7.65
N ALA A 952 -5.89 38.30 -6.86
CA ALA A 952 -6.58 38.45 -5.58
C ALA A 952 -8.11 38.60 -5.71
N LEU A 953 -8.62 38.81 -6.92
CA LEU A 953 -10.03 39.12 -7.18
C LEU A 953 -10.68 38.11 -8.14
N SER A 954 -9.94 37.10 -8.61
CA SER A 954 -10.44 36.17 -9.64
C SER A 954 -11.57 35.26 -9.14
N SER A 955 -11.70 35.09 -7.82
CA SER A 955 -12.76 34.30 -7.18
C SER A 955 -13.98 35.12 -6.78
N LEU A 956 -13.96 36.46 -6.91
CA LEU A 956 -15.11 37.29 -6.58
C LEU A 956 -16.22 37.13 -7.63
N SER A 957 -17.44 36.87 -7.15
CA SER A 957 -18.63 36.72 -7.98
C SER A 957 -19.84 37.41 -7.34
N ASP A 958 -20.58 36.70 -6.51
CA ASP A 958 -21.88 37.11 -5.98
C ASP A 958 -21.81 37.69 -4.57
N GLU A 959 -20.70 37.48 -3.86
CA GLU A 959 -20.49 37.95 -2.49
C GLU A 959 -19.13 38.63 -2.31
N VAL A 960 -19.06 39.64 -1.44
CA VAL A 960 -17.80 40.25 -1.01
C VAL A 960 -17.95 40.93 0.35
N THR A 961 -16.86 40.93 1.12
CA THR A 961 -16.64 41.83 2.25
C THR A 961 -15.29 42.52 2.12
N ILE A 962 -15.25 43.85 2.24
CA ILE A 962 -14.00 44.64 2.30
C ILE A 962 -13.96 45.39 3.62
N CYS A 963 -12.91 45.15 4.42
CA CYS A 963 -12.69 45.76 5.73
C CYS A 963 -11.40 46.60 5.69
N LEU A 964 -11.40 47.72 6.40
CA LEU A 964 -10.21 48.57 6.52
C LEU A 964 -10.34 49.55 7.69
N TRP A 965 -9.19 49.93 8.24
CA TRP A 965 -9.05 51.09 9.11
C TRP A 965 -8.65 52.31 8.31
N VAL A 966 -9.31 53.44 8.59
CA VAL A 966 -9.02 54.71 7.92
C VAL A 966 -8.86 55.85 8.92
N TYR A 967 -7.85 56.69 8.68
CA TYR A 967 -7.70 58.00 9.31
C TYR A 967 -7.67 59.04 8.19
N GLY A 968 -8.83 59.62 7.89
CA GLY A 968 -8.92 60.72 6.93
C GLY A 968 -8.26 62.00 7.46
N ASP A 969 -7.52 62.70 6.60
CA ASP A 969 -6.88 63.96 6.99
C ASP A 969 -7.92 65.10 7.04
N PRO A 970 -8.23 65.66 8.22
CA PRO A 970 -9.23 66.72 8.35
C PRO A 970 -8.85 68.03 7.66
N ALA A 971 -7.59 68.20 7.22
CA ALA A 971 -7.15 69.34 6.42
C ALA A 971 -7.61 69.25 4.95
N TYR A 972 -7.91 68.04 4.46
CA TYR A 972 -8.27 67.79 3.06
C TYR A 972 -9.67 67.19 2.89
N GLN A 973 -10.17 66.43 3.86
CA GLN A 973 -11.48 65.79 3.80
C GLN A 973 -12.62 66.66 4.36
N PRO A 974 -13.82 66.65 3.74
CA PRO A 974 -14.21 65.84 2.58
C PRO A 974 -13.70 66.44 1.24
N ASP A 975 -13.26 65.58 0.31
CA ASP A 975 -12.62 65.99 -0.96
C ASP A 975 -13.38 65.50 -2.22
N ASN A 976 -13.06 66.05 -3.40
CA ASN A 976 -13.77 65.77 -4.67
C ASN A 976 -12.88 65.15 -5.77
N PRO A 977 -13.01 63.85 -6.08
CA PRO A 977 -13.55 62.78 -5.26
C PRO A 977 -12.47 62.07 -4.44
N ASP A 978 -12.85 61.67 -3.24
CA ASP A 978 -12.02 60.89 -2.32
C ASP A 978 -12.27 59.39 -2.51
N VAL A 979 -11.33 58.67 -3.13
CA VAL A 979 -11.48 57.25 -3.53
C VAL A 979 -10.62 56.38 -2.63
N VAL A 980 -11.25 55.69 -1.67
CA VAL A 980 -10.53 54.83 -0.73
C VAL A 980 -10.10 53.50 -1.37
N PHE A 981 -10.90 52.98 -2.30
CA PHE A 981 -10.51 51.89 -3.19
C PHE A 981 -11.43 51.83 -4.42
N HIS A 982 -10.92 51.27 -5.52
CA HIS A 982 -11.65 51.11 -6.78
C HIS A 982 -11.19 49.86 -7.53
N GLY A 983 -12.14 49.07 -8.00
CA GLY A 983 -11.96 47.96 -8.94
C GLY A 983 -12.78 48.17 -10.22
N ASN A 984 -12.16 47.97 -11.38
CA ASN A 984 -12.82 48.16 -12.69
C ASN A 984 -12.68 46.96 -13.63
N GLY A 985 -13.65 46.83 -14.52
CA GLY A 985 -13.60 45.87 -15.62
C GLY A 985 -12.72 46.33 -16.78
N ALA A 986 -12.47 45.44 -17.73
CA ALA A 986 -11.64 45.71 -18.91
C ALA A 986 -12.12 46.93 -19.73
N ASP A 987 -13.44 47.18 -19.73
CA ASP A 987 -14.11 48.30 -20.39
C ASP A 987 -14.13 49.59 -19.54
N LYS A 988 -13.43 49.59 -18.41
CA LYS A 988 -13.44 50.65 -17.37
C LYS A 988 -14.80 50.80 -16.67
N SER A 989 -15.67 49.78 -16.75
CA SER A 989 -16.85 49.71 -15.90
C SER A 989 -16.44 49.71 -14.43
N ARG A 990 -17.22 50.42 -13.61
CA ARG A 990 -16.98 50.48 -12.16
C ARG A 990 -17.65 49.29 -11.50
N ILE A 991 -16.85 48.32 -11.08
CA ILE A 991 -17.33 47.09 -10.46
C ILE A 991 -17.39 47.25 -8.95
N LEU A 992 -16.30 47.69 -8.30
CA LEU A 992 -16.24 47.96 -6.86
C LEU A 992 -15.73 49.38 -6.64
N LEU A 993 -16.38 50.18 -5.81
CA LEU A 993 -15.86 51.49 -5.43
C LEU A 993 -16.42 51.94 -4.09
N SER A 994 -15.56 52.54 -3.26
CA SER A 994 -16.01 53.31 -2.11
C SER A 994 -15.44 54.73 -2.09
N HIS A 995 -16.29 55.67 -1.66
CA HIS A 995 -15.89 57.03 -1.29
C HIS A 995 -16.06 57.24 0.20
N LEU A 996 -15.01 57.74 0.87
CA LEU A 996 -14.99 57.96 2.33
C LEU A 996 -14.49 59.36 2.73
N PRO A 997 -15.30 60.42 2.55
CA PRO A 997 -16.53 60.54 1.77
C PRO A 997 -16.32 61.44 0.53
N TRP A 998 -17.31 61.52 -0.37
CA TRP A 998 -17.33 62.54 -1.43
C TRP A 998 -17.39 63.96 -0.82
N SER A 999 -17.06 65.01 -1.58
CA SER A 999 -17.12 66.42 -1.17
C SER A 999 -18.47 66.92 -0.65
N SER A 1000 -19.55 66.16 -0.87
CA SER A 1000 -20.88 66.39 -0.31
C SER A 1000 -21.07 65.80 1.10
N GLY A 1001 -20.04 65.17 1.67
CA GLY A 1001 -20.08 64.38 2.90
C GLY A 1001 -20.75 63.01 2.73
N LEU A 1002 -20.96 62.55 1.49
CA LEU A 1002 -21.63 61.29 1.20
C LEU A 1002 -20.64 60.13 1.17
N VAL A 1003 -20.81 59.15 2.06
CA VAL A 1003 -20.16 57.85 1.95
C VAL A 1003 -20.93 57.02 0.93
N VAL A 1004 -20.22 56.45 -0.04
CA VAL A 1004 -20.81 55.72 -1.17
C VAL A 1004 -20.19 54.34 -1.23
N TRP A 1005 -21.03 53.31 -1.37
CA TRP A 1005 -20.61 51.95 -1.68
C TRP A 1005 -21.26 51.51 -2.99
N ASP A 1006 -20.43 51.33 -4.02
CA ASP A 1006 -20.82 50.77 -5.33
C ASP A 1006 -20.26 49.36 -5.47
N ALA A 1007 -21.12 48.38 -5.74
CA ALA A 1007 -20.71 46.98 -5.89
C ALA A 1007 -21.54 46.21 -6.92
N GLY A 1008 -20.87 45.77 -7.97
CA GLY A 1008 -21.39 45.00 -9.09
C GLY A 1008 -21.82 45.87 -10.28
N PHE A 1009 -21.73 45.31 -11.49
CA PHE A 1009 -22.06 46.01 -12.73
C PHE A 1009 -22.78 45.08 -13.70
N ALA A 1010 -23.94 45.52 -14.16
CA ALA A 1010 -24.70 44.84 -15.21
C ALA A 1010 -25.59 45.87 -15.92
N GLU A 1011 -25.86 45.63 -17.20
CA GLU A 1011 -26.80 46.45 -17.99
C GLU A 1011 -26.46 47.96 -17.99
N GLY A 1012 -25.17 48.30 -18.02
CA GLY A 1012 -24.69 49.69 -18.10
C GLY A 1012 -24.83 50.50 -16.81
N SER A 1013 -25.10 49.86 -15.66
CA SER A 1013 -25.20 50.54 -14.36
C SER A 1013 -24.69 49.66 -13.22
N TYR A 1014 -24.30 50.28 -12.10
CA TYR A 1014 -23.85 49.60 -10.87
C TYR A 1014 -24.94 49.61 -9.79
N ASP A 1015 -24.78 48.80 -8.76
CA ASP A 1015 -25.59 48.90 -7.54
C ASP A 1015 -24.93 49.85 -6.55
N ARG A 1016 -25.73 50.73 -5.93
CA ARG A 1016 -25.28 51.76 -4.98
C ARG A 1016 -26.10 51.76 -3.70
N ILE A 1017 -25.41 51.92 -2.57
CA ILE A 1017 -25.97 52.49 -1.33
C ILE A 1017 -25.11 53.68 -0.89
N SER A 1018 -25.74 54.67 -0.25
CA SER A 1018 -25.03 55.88 0.17
C SER A 1018 -25.77 56.64 1.26
N LYS A 1019 -25.04 57.20 2.21
CA LYS A 1019 -25.59 57.98 3.32
C LYS A 1019 -24.59 59.07 3.70
N THR A 1020 -25.09 60.22 4.15
CA THR A 1020 -24.25 61.34 4.60
C THR A 1020 -23.62 60.99 5.94
N ALA A 1021 -22.30 61.12 6.03
CA ALA A 1021 -21.52 60.90 7.25
C ALA A 1021 -21.20 62.23 7.94
N VAL A 1022 -21.04 62.18 9.26
CA VAL A 1022 -20.50 63.34 10.01
C VAL A 1022 -18.98 63.31 9.98
N GLN A 1023 -18.31 64.44 10.20
CA GLN A 1023 -16.85 64.55 10.08
C GLN A 1023 -16.08 63.48 10.87
N ALA A 1024 -16.56 63.15 12.07
CA ALA A 1024 -15.95 62.16 12.95
C ALA A 1024 -16.03 60.71 12.41
N ASP A 1025 -16.91 60.42 11.45
CA ASP A 1025 -17.06 59.08 10.87
C ASP A 1025 -15.96 58.76 9.83
N TYR A 1026 -15.24 59.77 9.33
CA TYR A 1026 -14.27 59.60 8.24
C TYR A 1026 -12.92 60.30 8.44
N SER A 1027 -12.82 61.34 9.29
CA SER A 1027 -11.57 62.10 9.45
C SER A 1027 -11.25 62.47 10.91
N GLY A 1028 -9.97 62.71 11.20
CA GLY A 1028 -9.48 63.17 12.51
C GLY A 1028 -9.43 62.10 13.61
N ARG A 1029 -9.79 60.85 13.30
CA ARG A 1029 -9.66 59.66 14.15
C ARG A 1029 -9.67 58.40 13.29
N TRP A 1030 -9.07 57.33 13.80
CA TRP A 1030 -9.21 56.00 13.21
C TRP A 1030 -10.67 55.53 13.29
N ASN A 1031 -11.19 55.06 12.16
CA ASN A 1031 -12.50 54.42 12.05
C ASN A 1031 -12.39 53.15 11.22
N HIS A 1032 -13.08 52.09 11.64
CA HIS A 1032 -13.22 50.87 10.86
C HIS A 1032 -14.42 51.00 9.95
N TRP A 1033 -14.21 50.72 8.67
CA TRP A 1033 -15.29 50.57 7.71
C TRP A 1033 -15.28 49.15 7.16
N ALA A 1034 -16.47 48.54 7.10
CA ALA A 1034 -16.68 47.30 6.37
C ALA A 1034 -17.82 47.46 5.36
N PHE A 1035 -17.59 46.95 4.15
CA PHE A 1035 -18.51 47.04 3.03
C PHE A 1035 -18.86 45.64 2.56
N THR A 1036 -20.15 45.27 2.58
CA THR A 1036 -20.60 43.93 2.16
C THR A 1036 -21.60 43.98 1.00
N LYS A 1037 -21.65 42.88 0.25
CA LYS A 1037 -22.62 42.61 -0.82
C LYS A 1037 -22.93 41.12 -0.86
N ASN A 1038 -24.20 40.79 -1.06
CA ASN A 1038 -24.64 39.44 -1.42
C ASN A 1038 -25.74 39.51 -2.48
N CYS A 1039 -25.45 38.99 -3.68
CA CYS A 1039 -26.37 39.04 -4.82
C CYS A 1039 -27.57 38.10 -4.66
N THR A 1040 -27.40 37.01 -3.90
CA THR A 1040 -28.45 36.02 -3.62
C THR A 1040 -29.51 36.58 -2.68
N THR A 1041 -29.09 37.24 -1.59
CA THR A 1041 -30.01 37.93 -0.66
C THR A 1041 -30.43 39.31 -1.16
N ALA A 1042 -29.77 39.82 -2.19
CA ALA A 1042 -29.92 41.16 -2.76
C ALA A 1042 -29.59 42.29 -1.77
N GLU A 1043 -28.74 42.02 -0.77
CA GLU A 1043 -28.37 42.98 0.28
C GLU A 1043 -26.99 43.62 0.04
N MET A 1044 -26.89 44.90 0.40
CA MET A 1044 -25.62 45.62 0.56
C MET A 1044 -25.60 46.30 1.93
N LYS A 1045 -24.47 46.25 2.62
CA LYS A 1045 -24.34 46.83 3.97
C LYS A 1045 -23.03 47.62 4.11
N MET A 1046 -23.08 48.65 4.93
CA MET A 1046 -21.93 49.42 5.41
C MET A 1046 -21.91 49.38 6.92
N TYR A 1047 -20.79 49.00 7.51
CA TYR A 1047 -20.57 48.97 8.95
C TYR A 1047 -19.53 50.03 9.31
N LEU A 1048 -19.76 50.74 10.41
CA LEU A 1048 -18.84 51.71 10.99
C LEU A 1048 -18.53 51.25 12.41
N ASN A 1049 -17.25 51.03 12.70
CA ASN A 1049 -16.77 50.63 14.03
C ASN A 1049 -17.52 49.38 14.55
N GLY A 1050 -17.62 48.35 13.72
CA GLY A 1050 -18.25 47.06 14.03
C GLY A 1050 -19.79 47.07 14.06
N SER A 1051 -20.43 48.23 13.93
CA SER A 1051 -21.90 48.37 13.97
C SER A 1051 -22.48 48.64 12.59
N LEU A 1052 -23.63 48.04 12.26
CA LEU A 1052 -24.32 48.31 10.99
C LEU A 1052 -24.70 49.80 10.90
N TRP A 1053 -24.13 50.50 9.92
CA TRP A 1053 -24.31 51.94 9.74
C TRP A 1053 -25.35 52.29 8.67
N HIS A 1054 -25.41 51.51 7.60
CA HIS A 1054 -26.41 51.63 6.54
C HIS A 1054 -26.57 50.32 5.77
N SER A 1055 -27.75 50.10 5.19
CA SER A 1055 -28.01 48.96 4.32
C SER A 1055 -28.99 49.33 3.21
N GLY A 1056 -29.02 48.51 2.16
CA GLY A 1056 -30.01 48.57 1.10
C GLY A 1056 -30.26 47.20 0.50
N THR A 1057 -31.46 47.02 -0.05
CA THR A 1057 -31.92 45.76 -0.66
C THR A 1057 -32.15 45.94 -2.17
N GLY A 1058 -32.43 44.84 -2.88
CA GLY A 1058 -32.64 44.85 -4.33
C GLY A 1058 -31.37 45.11 -5.12
N LYS A 1059 -30.21 44.75 -4.55
CA LYS A 1059 -28.88 44.95 -5.13
C LYS A 1059 -28.35 43.60 -5.60
N THR A 1060 -28.63 43.21 -6.83
CA THR A 1060 -28.37 41.85 -7.36
C THR A 1060 -27.27 41.78 -8.42
N LYS A 1061 -26.59 42.88 -8.72
CA LYS A 1061 -25.58 42.90 -9.79
C LYS A 1061 -24.29 42.19 -9.34
N PRO A 1062 -23.76 41.24 -10.14
CA PRO A 1062 -22.56 40.49 -9.80
C PRO A 1062 -21.29 41.35 -9.94
N MET A 1063 -20.22 40.91 -9.29
CA MET A 1063 -18.93 41.60 -9.18
C MET A 1063 -17.82 40.89 -9.98
N THR A 1064 -18.19 40.29 -11.11
CA THR A 1064 -17.25 39.57 -11.99
C THR A 1064 -16.37 40.53 -12.81
N ASP A 1065 -15.35 39.97 -13.46
CA ASP A 1065 -14.54 40.62 -14.49
C ASP A 1065 -13.72 41.84 -14.01
N ILE A 1066 -13.34 41.90 -12.74
CA ILE A 1066 -12.41 42.92 -12.23
C ILE A 1066 -11.01 42.68 -12.81
N THR A 1067 -10.49 43.67 -13.53
CA THR A 1067 -9.19 43.57 -14.21
C THR A 1067 -8.11 44.44 -13.59
N SER A 1068 -8.48 45.47 -12.82
CA SER A 1068 -7.53 46.18 -11.97
C SER A 1068 -8.20 46.71 -10.71
N PHE A 1069 -7.43 46.77 -9.63
CA PHE A 1069 -7.90 47.23 -8.33
C PHE A 1069 -6.82 48.03 -7.61
N ASN A 1070 -7.17 49.22 -7.16
CA ASN A 1070 -6.27 50.09 -6.40
C ASN A 1070 -6.90 50.44 -5.05
N ILE A 1071 -6.07 50.46 -4.02
CA ILE A 1071 -6.32 51.09 -2.74
C ILE A 1071 -5.81 52.55 -2.82
N GLY A 1072 -6.61 53.48 -2.31
CA GLY A 1072 -6.33 54.91 -2.23
C GLY A 1072 -6.37 55.70 -3.53
N SER A 1073 -6.92 55.14 -4.61
CA SER A 1073 -7.14 55.86 -5.87
C SER A 1073 -8.13 55.13 -6.79
N TYR A 1074 -8.53 55.78 -7.89
CA TYR A 1074 -9.10 55.04 -9.02
C TYR A 1074 -8.09 54.03 -9.59
N ALA A 1075 -8.54 52.79 -9.82
CA ALA A 1075 -7.83 51.79 -10.62
C ALA A 1075 -7.30 52.39 -11.94
N GLY A 1076 -5.97 52.31 -12.12
CA GLY A 1076 -5.26 52.83 -13.30
C GLY A 1076 -4.95 54.34 -13.28
N ALA A 1077 -5.16 55.04 -12.16
CA ALA A 1077 -4.76 56.44 -12.02
C ALA A 1077 -3.23 56.62 -12.11
N GLN A 1078 -2.78 57.72 -12.74
CA GLN A 1078 -1.38 58.10 -12.89
C GLN A 1078 -1.23 59.60 -12.60
N GLY A 1079 -0.27 60.00 -11.76
CA GLY A 1079 -0.03 61.40 -11.40
C GLY A 1079 -0.61 61.79 -10.03
N SER A 1080 -1.04 63.05 -9.90
CA SER A 1080 -1.60 63.64 -8.67
C SER A 1080 -2.83 64.50 -8.99
N GLY A 1081 -3.89 64.46 -8.19
CA GLY A 1081 -5.09 65.28 -8.42
C GLY A 1081 -6.39 64.66 -7.90
N ASP A 1082 -7.52 65.03 -8.52
CA ASP A 1082 -8.86 64.51 -8.22
C ASP A 1082 -8.88 62.96 -8.34
N GLY A 1083 -9.43 62.25 -7.35
CA GLY A 1083 -9.59 60.79 -7.38
C GLY A 1083 -8.54 59.97 -6.62
N PHE A 1084 -7.77 60.62 -5.74
CA PHE A 1084 -6.83 59.98 -4.83
C PHE A 1084 -7.25 60.21 -3.37
N TYR A 1085 -7.02 59.21 -2.52
CA TYR A 1085 -7.28 59.29 -1.08
C TYR A 1085 -6.25 60.19 -0.38
N ARG A 1086 -6.71 60.92 0.63
CA ARG A 1086 -5.86 61.75 1.51
C ARG A 1086 -6.08 61.40 2.99
N GLY A 1087 -5.19 60.56 3.51
CA GLY A 1087 -5.28 60.00 4.85
C GLY A 1087 -4.46 58.74 4.97
N MET A 1088 -4.54 58.07 6.12
CA MET A 1088 -3.85 56.81 6.38
C MET A 1088 -4.83 55.64 6.30
N ILE A 1089 -4.40 54.53 5.72
CA ILE A 1089 -5.15 53.27 5.70
C ILE A 1089 -4.28 52.20 6.35
N ASP A 1090 -4.93 51.38 7.16
CA ASP A 1090 -4.34 50.29 7.92
C ASP A 1090 -5.25 49.06 7.81
N ASP A 1091 -4.66 47.87 7.90
CA ASP A 1091 -5.36 46.59 8.05
C ASP A 1091 -6.45 46.32 6.99
N PHE A 1092 -6.11 46.45 5.71
CA PHE A 1092 -7.04 46.29 4.59
C PHE A 1092 -7.25 44.81 4.25
N ARG A 1093 -8.50 44.33 4.27
CA ARG A 1093 -8.86 42.92 4.04
C ARG A 1093 -9.95 42.79 2.96
N ILE A 1094 -9.85 41.75 2.12
CA ILE A 1094 -10.89 41.38 1.14
C ILE A 1094 -11.29 39.91 1.37
N TYR A 1095 -12.59 39.64 1.45
CA TYR A 1095 -13.15 38.30 1.60
C TYR A 1095 -14.12 37.97 0.46
N ALA A 1096 -14.10 36.71 -0.01
CA ALA A 1096 -14.97 36.21 -1.08
C ALA A 1096 -16.41 35.86 -0.62
N LYS A 1097 -16.84 36.40 0.53
CA LYS A 1097 -18.08 36.07 1.21
C LYS A 1097 -18.68 37.29 1.90
N GLU A 1098 -20.01 37.34 2.06
CA GLU A 1098 -20.65 38.26 3.00
C GLU A 1098 -20.39 37.78 4.43
N LEU A 1099 -19.57 38.51 5.18
CA LEU A 1099 -19.31 38.23 6.59
C LEU A 1099 -20.51 38.62 7.46
N SER A 1100 -20.69 37.92 8.58
CA SER A 1100 -21.76 38.23 9.53
C SER A 1100 -21.45 39.54 10.29
N SER A 1101 -22.47 40.11 10.95
CA SER A 1101 -22.27 41.26 11.83
C SER A 1101 -21.30 40.98 12.97
N GLU A 1102 -21.31 39.74 13.46
CA GLU A 1102 -20.48 39.23 14.53
C GLU A 1102 -19.02 39.15 14.07
N ASP A 1103 -18.78 38.61 12.88
CA ASP A 1103 -17.43 38.54 12.29
C ASP A 1103 -16.84 39.93 12.04
N ILE A 1104 -17.64 40.85 11.50
CA ILE A 1104 -17.23 42.25 11.26
C ILE A 1104 -16.96 42.98 12.58
N TYR A 1105 -17.73 42.67 13.64
CA TYR A 1105 -17.48 43.20 14.96
C TYR A 1105 -16.19 42.64 15.56
N SER A 1106 -15.90 41.35 15.35
CA SER A 1106 -14.64 40.73 15.75
C SER A 1106 -13.43 41.38 15.05
N ILE A 1107 -13.48 41.55 13.72
CA ILE A 1107 -12.43 42.26 12.95
C ILE A 1107 -12.26 43.71 13.43
N TYR A 1108 -13.34 44.38 13.82
CA TYR A 1108 -13.27 45.73 14.40
C TYR A 1108 -12.56 45.75 15.77
N GLN A 1109 -12.74 44.71 16.59
CA GLN A 1109 -12.12 44.60 17.91
C GLN A 1109 -10.65 44.16 17.84
N ASP A 1110 -10.20 43.66 16.68
CA ASP A 1110 -8.83 43.24 16.36
C ASP A 1110 -7.88 44.47 16.32
N ILE A 1111 -7.68 45.12 17.47
CA ILE A 1111 -6.39 45.71 17.89
C ILE A 1111 -5.78 44.62 18.76
N SER A 1112 -4.46 44.35 18.63
CA SER A 1112 -3.73 43.67 19.71
C SER A 1112 -4.24 44.14 21.08
N PRO A 1113 -4.92 43.28 21.85
CA PRO A 1113 -4.82 43.43 23.27
C PRO A 1113 -3.33 43.18 23.54
N GLU A 1114 -2.60 44.18 24.06
CA GLU A 1114 -1.90 43.82 25.28
C GLU A 1114 -3.00 43.22 26.16
N PRO A 1115 -2.95 41.93 26.48
CA PRO A 1115 -4.03 41.35 27.24
C PRO A 1115 -4.08 42.15 28.53
N GLU A 1116 -5.16 42.88 28.77
CA GLU A 1116 -5.55 43.06 30.15
C GLU A 1116 -5.66 41.63 30.65
N CYS A 1117 -4.68 41.24 31.49
CA CYS A 1117 -4.54 39.90 32.02
C CYS A 1117 -5.76 39.59 32.89
N THR A 1118 -6.88 39.27 32.24
CA THR A 1118 -8.01 38.60 32.87
C THR A 1118 -7.52 37.20 33.11
N ALA A 1119 -6.90 36.99 34.27
CA ALA A 1119 -6.35 35.73 34.78
C ALA A 1119 -6.80 34.54 33.93
N MET A 1120 -6.07 34.27 32.84
CA MET A 1120 -6.31 33.06 32.08
C MET A 1120 -5.89 31.97 33.04
N ILE A 1121 -6.83 31.09 33.41
CA ILE A 1121 -6.57 30.03 34.39
C ILE A 1121 -5.39 29.14 33.95
N ALA A 1122 -5.05 29.18 32.66
CA ALA A 1122 -3.96 28.46 32.02
C ALA A 1122 -2.66 29.26 31.79
N ASP A 1123 -2.64 30.58 32.02
CA ASP A 1123 -1.42 31.42 32.02
C ASP A 1123 -0.81 31.36 33.44
N LEU A 1124 0.18 30.50 33.60
CA LEU A 1124 0.75 30.12 34.90
C LEU A 1124 2.02 30.89 35.23
N ASP A 1125 2.70 31.46 34.23
CA ASP A 1125 3.84 32.33 34.45
C ASP A 1125 3.48 33.83 34.51
N GLY A 1126 2.24 34.18 34.13
CA GLY A 1126 1.70 35.53 34.16
C GLY A 1126 2.20 36.41 33.00
N ASN A 1127 2.68 35.80 31.92
CA ASN A 1127 3.24 36.50 30.76
C ASN A 1127 2.18 36.93 29.74
N CYS A 1128 0.89 36.68 30.03
CA CYS A 1128 -0.27 36.98 29.20
C CYS A 1128 -0.31 36.17 27.89
N LYS A 1129 0.33 35.01 27.87
CA LYS A 1129 0.23 34.00 26.81
C LYS A 1129 -0.13 32.67 27.47
N VAL A 1130 -0.65 31.76 26.66
CA VAL A 1130 -0.75 30.35 27.03
C VAL A 1130 0.20 29.64 26.07
N ASP A 1131 1.40 29.33 26.55
CA ASP A 1131 2.45 28.73 25.75
C ASP A 1131 3.09 27.50 26.44
N LEU A 1132 4.18 26.98 25.87
CA LEU A 1132 4.86 25.81 26.40
C LEU A 1132 5.51 26.06 27.76
N GLU A 1133 5.82 27.31 28.13
CA GLU A 1133 6.36 27.68 29.45
C GLU A 1133 5.27 27.55 30.51
N ASP A 1134 4.03 27.96 30.22
CA ASP A 1134 2.86 27.74 31.08
C ASP A 1134 2.56 26.26 31.26
N PHE A 1135 2.52 25.50 30.17
CA PHE A 1135 2.37 24.05 30.23
C PHE A 1135 3.46 23.41 31.09
N GLY A 1136 4.70 23.89 30.97
CA GLY A 1136 5.83 23.48 31.81
C GLY A 1136 5.65 23.77 33.30
N LEU A 1137 5.07 24.93 33.65
CA LEU A 1137 4.73 25.27 35.04
C LEU A 1137 3.58 24.45 35.58
N LEU A 1138 2.55 24.16 34.78
CA LEU A 1138 1.45 23.27 35.13
C LEU A 1138 1.99 21.91 35.55
N VAL A 1139 2.83 21.31 34.69
CA VAL A 1139 3.45 20.00 34.93
C VAL A 1139 4.35 20.04 36.16
N LYS A 1140 5.13 21.11 36.34
CA LYS A 1140 6.05 21.27 37.46
C LYS A 1140 5.35 21.43 38.82
N ASP A 1141 4.32 22.28 38.91
CA ASP A 1141 3.55 22.47 40.14
C ASP A 1141 2.81 21.18 40.53
N TRP A 1142 2.38 20.40 39.54
CA TRP A 1142 1.76 19.09 39.77
C TRP A 1142 2.73 18.05 40.30
N LEU A 1143 3.95 17.97 39.74
CA LEU A 1143 5.01 17.05 40.18
C LEU A 1143 5.51 17.35 41.60
N LEU A 1144 5.36 18.59 42.07
CA LEU A 1144 5.81 19.03 43.39
C LEU A 1144 4.73 18.94 44.48
N ASN A 1145 3.44 18.81 44.11
CA ASN A 1145 2.29 18.83 45.03
C ASN A 1145 1.54 17.49 45.17
N THR A 1146 2.06 16.38 44.62
CA THR A 1146 1.51 15.03 44.86
C THR A 1146 2.17 14.36 46.07
N GLU A 1147 1.56 14.51 47.25
CA GLU A 1147 1.66 13.55 48.37
C GLU A 1147 0.63 12.41 48.21
#